data_AF-A0A954G7H1-F1
#
_entry.id   AF-A0A954G7H1-F1
#
_cell.length_a   1.000
_cell.length_b   1.000
_cell.length_c   1.000
_cell.angle_alpha   90.00
_cell.angle_beta   90.00
_cell.angle_gamma   90.00
#
_symmetry.space_group_name_H-M   'P 1'
#
loop_
_entity.id
_entity.type
_entity.pdbx_description
1 polymer ?
#
loop_
_entity_poly.entity_id
_entity_poly.type
_entity_poly.pdbx_seq_one_letter_code
_entity_poly.pdbx_strand_id
1 'polypeptide(L)'
;DTITTAVDTELTSSMTGTKVYQGIVGNNSSLGDPAQDVDLYKITLGVGDTVTVDVDGDVFNTGLDSILRLFDSTGAAVTTGLLDGSGSSLDGNNGVSDDDYNVPDEYIFDLGSLDSYFSYTATSAGVYYIGLSAWDNSDYDATTGVGSGAADESATGSYDLTITVENGGAPLHGTQSIVADAPLEEGTAVDLVVVRNQTELDPRGQTSALPVSDSWIDEWSSFWVEVYVETADARSIAAAIADLNYNTNFFTATEIEFGSAFTASGTAVIDDTTGVVTGLSGLANDDKIGNGKKALLARVKFESLAQDDVSIDFEDKFIGPHALGLSLSNVNVTLFNDAETTLIVGEAPDTDLWAIAYDVNDDDIINYRDLIILTSIYGQNVLDADSPYVWALDADKSGKVDYRDLSLLATNYGVHKGGDREVIYPANFLQRWYGKTTDITGDSSIDQVMDEALGIWQDALGLDEPLDIQLVITNLGGTQLGEGQITGVDSEGRPVSGIVTLDDNAAGLGWYSDLDSSAFSDTELEGGVAYTAEAGSAAAGHYDLLTVLLHEIGHVLGFTDTYAPFESFVQTGVGGTLTFVGIGFEATLTDDGLHLDDTVHAGDVMNATLDPGVRKLPSILDTLILQSAHEAAASGSYEILVGINAPLMASLPLVAEPPATQTSENENSPVTVIAPLDELSPVVFDVTSSLLTGNESIQPVLSQFFNNLLQKQDELDLTVLEGLSEELISDLRLNGLSIVDGGKLDLSGLVDPETGDLDLAGLSEEFDADFDEVFSDWAGPIL
;
A
#
# COMPACT_ATOMS: atom_id res chain seq x y z
N ASP A 1 -42.08 18.04 -13.83
CA ASP A 1 -41.31 18.17 -15.08
C ASP A 1 -41.58 17.09 -16.11
N THR A 2 -40.73 16.96 -17.14
CA THR A 2 -40.71 15.90 -18.17
C THR A 2 -39.26 15.62 -18.58
N ILE A 3 -38.98 14.50 -19.26
CA ILE A 3 -37.64 14.20 -19.81
C ILE A 3 -37.06 15.30 -20.72
N THR A 4 -37.91 16.18 -21.27
CA THR A 4 -37.48 17.32 -22.11
C THR A 4 -37.07 18.57 -21.33
N THR A 5 -37.38 18.62 -20.03
CA THR A 5 -37.07 19.73 -19.12
C THR A 5 -36.18 19.31 -17.95
N ALA A 6 -35.75 18.04 -17.91
CA ALA A 6 -34.91 17.51 -16.85
C ALA A 6 -33.61 18.31 -16.65
N VAL A 7 -33.19 18.45 -15.39
CA VAL A 7 -31.91 19.03 -15.00
C VAL A 7 -30.80 18.07 -15.45
N ASP A 8 -29.89 18.54 -16.30
CA ASP A 8 -28.72 17.74 -16.68
C ASP A 8 -27.72 17.74 -15.53
N THR A 9 -27.45 16.57 -14.94
CA THR A 9 -26.52 16.42 -13.81
C THR A 9 -25.06 16.49 -14.26
N GLU A 10 -24.80 16.35 -15.57
CA GLU A 10 -23.48 16.13 -16.17
C GLU A 10 -22.78 14.82 -15.70
N LEU A 11 -23.41 14.01 -14.85
CA LEU A 11 -22.86 12.71 -14.41
C LEU A 11 -22.92 11.70 -15.56
N THR A 12 -21.77 11.10 -15.85
CA THR A 12 -21.58 10.13 -16.94
C THR A 12 -20.57 9.05 -16.55
N SER A 13 -20.49 7.93 -17.28
CA SER A 13 -19.40 6.93 -17.13
C SER A 13 -17.99 7.54 -17.24
N SER A 14 -17.86 8.66 -17.97
CA SER A 14 -16.62 9.43 -18.13
C SER A 14 -16.45 10.60 -17.14
N MET A 15 -17.41 10.78 -16.23
CA MET A 15 -17.47 11.86 -15.25
C MET A 15 -18.34 11.39 -14.07
N THR A 16 -17.78 10.45 -13.32
CA THR A 16 -18.35 9.80 -12.14
C THR A 16 -18.22 10.66 -10.89
N GLY A 17 -18.72 10.17 -9.77
CA GLY A 17 -18.70 10.81 -8.46
C GLY A 17 -20.06 11.31 -7.99
N THR A 18 -20.06 12.01 -6.87
CA THR A 18 -21.25 12.47 -6.14
C THR A 18 -21.59 13.93 -6.42
N LYS A 19 -22.88 14.23 -6.60
CA LYS A 19 -23.41 15.60 -6.65
C LYS A 19 -24.68 15.72 -5.81
N VAL A 20 -24.73 16.76 -4.97
CA VAL A 20 -25.88 17.11 -4.14
C VAL A 20 -26.69 18.23 -4.79
N TYR A 21 -28.02 18.09 -4.84
CA TYR A 21 -28.96 19.05 -5.41
C TYR A 21 -30.00 19.48 -4.38
N GLN A 22 -30.00 20.76 -4.00
CA GLN A 22 -30.99 21.32 -3.10
C GLN A 22 -32.24 21.74 -3.88
N GLY A 23 -33.42 21.28 -3.48
CA GLY A 23 -34.68 21.52 -4.19
C GLY A 23 -35.91 21.65 -3.28
N ILE A 24 -37.07 21.85 -3.90
CA ILE A 24 -38.36 21.96 -3.21
C ILE A 24 -39.45 21.36 -4.09
N VAL A 25 -39.97 20.18 -3.74
CA VAL A 25 -41.18 19.63 -4.38
C VAL A 25 -42.35 20.57 -4.03
N GLY A 26 -43.09 21.03 -5.05
CA GLY A 26 -44.25 21.92 -4.90
C GLY A 26 -43.95 23.40 -5.20
N ASN A 27 -42.76 23.71 -5.71
CA ASN A 27 -42.36 25.08 -6.06
C ASN A 27 -42.91 25.54 -7.44
N ASN A 28 -43.35 24.61 -8.28
CA ASN A 28 -43.69 24.86 -9.68
C ASN A 28 -44.99 25.65 -9.86
N SER A 29 -44.87 26.97 -9.77
CA SER A 29 -45.95 27.95 -9.92
C SER A 29 -46.74 27.93 -11.25
N SER A 30 -46.38 27.04 -12.19
CA SER A 30 -47.17 26.80 -13.41
C SER A 30 -48.29 25.75 -13.21
N LEU A 31 -48.17 24.92 -12.18
CA LEU A 31 -49.17 23.94 -11.77
C LEU A 31 -50.29 24.61 -10.97
N GLY A 32 -51.49 24.01 -11.02
CA GLY A 32 -52.64 24.49 -10.25
C GLY A 32 -52.69 23.96 -8.82
N ASP A 33 -51.79 23.06 -8.48
CA ASP A 33 -51.77 22.20 -7.30
C ASP A 33 -50.29 21.83 -7.03
N PRO A 34 -49.70 22.23 -5.87
CA PRO A 34 -48.32 21.92 -5.53
C PRO A 34 -48.01 20.42 -5.43
N ALA A 35 -49.00 19.59 -5.08
CA ALA A 35 -48.86 18.14 -4.96
C ALA A 35 -48.62 17.43 -6.30
N GLN A 36 -48.71 18.14 -7.43
CA GLN A 36 -48.47 17.62 -8.78
C GLN A 36 -47.03 17.87 -9.27
N ASP A 37 -46.17 18.44 -8.43
CA ASP A 37 -44.80 18.76 -8.81
C ASP A 37 -43.88 17.54 -8.81
N VAL A 38 -42.94 17.53 -9.76
CA VAL A 38 -41.98 16.44 -9.95
C VAL A 38 -40.69 17.04 -10.47
N ASP A 39 -39.62 16.96 -9.71
CA ASP A 39 -38.29 17.34 -10.17
C ASP A 39 -37.66 16.13 -10.88
N LEU A 40 -37.03 16.39 -12.03
CA LEU A 40 -36.51 15.32 -12.91
C LEU A 40 -35.05 15.61 -13.26
N TYR A 41 -34.17 14.66 -12.96
CA TYR A 41 -32.72 14.75 -13.14
C TYR A 41 -32.25 13.76 -14.19
N LYS A 42 -31.34 14.18 -15.07
CA LYS A 42 -30.81 13.36 -16.18
C LYS A 42 -29.38 12.92 -15.88
N ILE A 43 -29.12 11.63 -16.04
CA ILE A 43 -27.80 10.97 -15.95
C ILE A 43 -27.51 10.19 -17.23
N THR A 44 -26.25 9.83 -17.49
CA THR A 44 -25.88 8.89 -18.57
C THR A 44 -25.06 7.75 -17.99
N LEU A 45 -25.51 6.51 -18.15
CA LEU A 45 -24.85 5.34 -17.59
C LEU A 45 -24.30 4.44 -18.71
N GLY A 46 -23.21 3.75 -18.41
CA GLY A 46 -22.60 2.68 -19.19
C GLY A 46 -23.33 1.36 -18.97
N VAL A 47 -22.69 0.25 -19.37
CA VAL A 47 -23.10 -1.09 -18.89
C VAL A 47 -22.24 -1.40 -17.67
N GLY A 48 -22.87 -1.71 -16.54
CA GLY A 48 -22.18 -1.98 -15.28
C GLY A 48 -22.10 -0.79 -14.33
N ASP A 49 -22.24 0.45 -14.82
CA ASP A 49 -22.29 1.64 -13.96
C ASP A 49 -23.43 1.53 -12.93
N THR A 50 -23.13 1.86 -11.68
CA THR A 50 -24.13 1.94 -10.62
C THR A 50 -24.46 3.42 -10.36
N VAL A 51 -25.75 3.72 -10.25
CA VAL A 51 -26.23 4.98 -9.70
C VAL A 51 -26.89 4.71 -8.35
N THR A 52 -26.46 5.46 -7.34
CA THR A 52 -27.10 5.52 -6.03
C THR A 52 -27.72 6.91 -5.87
N VAL A 53 -28.96 6.92 -5.41
CA VAL A 53 -29.79 8.12 -5.28
C VAL A 53 -30.40 8.14 -3.89
N ASP A 54 -30.17 9.22 -3.19
CA ASP A 54 -30.52 9.41 -1.78
C ASP A 54 -31.16 10.78 -1.55
N VAL A 55 -32.06 10.90 -0.59
CA VAL A 55 -32.90 12.08 -0.34
C VAL A 55 -32.86 12.45 1.13
N ASP A 56 -32.52 13.70 1.43
CA ASP A 56 -32.61 14.29 2.77
C ASP A 56 -33.80 15.26 2.82
N GLY A 57 -34.98 14.80 3.20
CA GLY A 57 -36.20 15.60 3.34
C GLY A 57 -36.49 16.02 4.78
N ASP A 58 -36.33 15.12 5.75
CA ASP A 58 -36.69 15.38 7.16
C ASP A 58 -35.82 16.47 7.81
N VAL A 59 -34.55 16.61 7.39
CA VAL A 59 -33.61 17.63 7.89
C VAL A 59 -34.15 19.07 7.75
N PHE A 60 -35.06 19.30 6.80
CA PHE A 60 -35.70 20.61 6.59
C PHE A 60 -36.97 20.82 7.42
N ASN A 61 -37.54 19.75 8.00
CA ASN A 61 -38.81 19.75 8.75
C ASN A 61 -39.94 20.47 7.99
N THR A 62 -40.02 20.21 6.68
CA THR A 62 -41.05 20.78 5.80
C THR A 62 -42.25 19.86 5.61
N GLY A 63 -42.14 18.57 5.97
CA GLY A 63 -43.17 17.57 5.72
C GLY A 63 -43.15 17.01 4.30
N LEU A 64 -41.97 16.89 3.70
CA LEU A 64 -41.83 16.09 2.48
C LEU A 64 -42.07 14.62 2.84
N ASP A 65 -42.84 13.93 2.03
CA ASP A 65 -43.08 12.48 2.06
C ASP A 65 -42.62 12.02 0.67
N SER A 66 -41.34 11.66 0.57
CA SER A 66 -40.61 11.57 -0.71
C SER A 66 -40.91 10.26 -1.44
N ILE A 67 -40.89 10.29 -2.78
CA ILE A 67 -40.77 9.09 -3.62
C ILE A 67 -39.73 9.26 -4.71
N LEU A 68 -38.93 8.21 -4.91
CA LEU A 68 -37.99 8.11 -6.02
C LEU A 68 -38.44 7.08 -7.08
N ARG A 69 -38.18 7.42 -8.35
CA ARG A 69 -38.43 6.56 -9.51
C ARG A 69 -37.34 6.74 -10.56
N LEU A 70 -36.95 5.65 -11.22
CA LEU A 70 -36.01 5.67 -12.36
C LEU A 70 -36.74 5.43 -13.68
N PHE A 71 -36.38 6.19 -14.73
CA PHE A 71 -36.93 6.07 -16.08
C PHE A 71 -35.82 5.89 -17.12
N ASP A 72 -36.09 5.10 -18.16
CA ASP A 72 -35.17 4.89 -19.28
C ASP A 72 -35.14 6.07 -20.27
N SER A 73 -34.28 5.96 -21.28
CA SER A 73 -34.14 6.96 -22.35
C SER A 73 -35.42 7.27 -23.14
N THR A 74 -36.45 6.42 -23.06
CA THR A 74 -37.77 6.59 -23.69
C THR A 74 -38.81 7.19 -22.75
N GLY A 75 -38.49 7.32 -21.45
CA GLY A 75 -39.40 7.75 -20.40
C GLY A 75 -40.27 6.62 -19.83
N ALA A 76 -39.94 5.35 -20.10
CA ALA A 76 -40.58 4.21 -19.46
C ALA A 76 -39.94 3.96 -18.08
N ALA A 77 -40.74 3.62 -17.07
CA ALA A 77 -40.23 3.33 -15.73
C ALA A 77 -39.37 2.05 -15.73
N VAL A 78 -38.21 2.12 -15.09
CA VAL A 78 -37.38 0.95 -14.75
C VAL A 78 -38.00 0.32 -13.51
N THR A 79 -38.36 -0.97 -13.58
CA THR A 79 -39.08 -1.66 -12.49
C THR A 79 -38.38 -2.94 -12.05
N THR A 80 -37.11 -3.13 -12.41
CA THR A 80 -36.33 -4.34 -12.15
C THR A 80 -34.87 -4.00 -11.91
N GLY A 81 -34.26 -4.60 -10.88
CA GLY A 81 -32.85 -4.36 -10.53
C GLY A 81 -32.60 -3.07 -9.77
N LEU A 82 -33.65 -2.48 -9.19
CA LEU A 82 -33.57 -1.41 -8.20
C LEU A 82 -33.47 -2.04 -6.81
N LEU A 83 -32.53 -1.57 -6.00
CA LEU A 83 -32.31 -2.00 -4.62
C LEU A 83 -32.58 -0.85 -3.65
N ASP A 84 -33.14 -1.15 -2.49
CA ASP A 84 -33.23 -0.24 -1.34
C ASP A 84 -31.90 -0.20 -0.55
N GLY A 85 -31.81 0.65 0.47
CA GLY A 85 -30.61 0.85 1.31
C GLY A 85 -30.24 -0.38 2.14
N SER A 86 -31.19 -1.28 2.37
CA SER A 86 -30.92 -2.61 2.94
C SER A 86 -30.37 -3.62 1.91
N GLY A 87 -30.27 -3.24 0.63
CA GLY A 87 -29.91 -4.11 -0.48
C GLY A 87 -31.05 -5.01 -0.97
N SER A 88 -32.31 -4.75 -0.56
CA SER A 88 -33.47 -5.55 -0.95
C SER A 88 -34.10 -5.04 -2.25
N SER A 89 -34.62 -5.95 -3.08
CA SER A 89 -35.14 -5.60 -4.42
C SER A 89 -36.52 -4.92 -4.38
N LEU A 90 -36.62 -3.77 -5.04
CA LEU A 90 -37.83 -2.95 -5.22
C LEU A 90 -38.74 -3.42 -6.38
N ASP A 91 -38.41 -4.55 -7.03
CA ASP A 91 -39.14 -5.12 -8.18
C ASP A 91 -40.64 -5.37 -7.87
N GLY A 92 -40.99 -5.60 -6.60
CA GLY A 92 -42.37 -5.79 -6.13
C GLY A 92 -43.23 -4.51 -6.11
N ASN A 93 -42.59 -3.34 -6.08
CA ASN A 93 -43.22 -2.02 -5.88
C ASN A 93 -43.36 -1.22 -7.20
N ASN A 94 -43.21 -1.87 -8.36
CA ASN A 94 -43.15 -1.23 -9.69
C ASN A 94 -42.00 -0.20 -9.84
N GLY A 95 -40.87 -0.38 -9.15
CA GLY A 95 -39.74 0.56 -9.21
C GLY A 95 -40.03 1.92 -8.58
N VAL A 96 -40.80 1.93 -7.50
CA VAL A 96 -41.00 3.07 -6.60
C VAL A 96 -40.24 2.76 -5.31
N SER A 97 -39.43 3.72 -4.86
CA SER A 97 -38.96 3.81 -3.48
C SER A 97 -39.73 4.91 -2.75
N ASP A 98 -39.98 4.73 -1.45
CA ASP A 98 -40.71 5.65 -0.58
C ASP A 98 -40.05 5.79 0.80
N ASP A 99 -40.38 4.90 1.74
CA ASP A 99 -39.87 4.85 3.11
C ASP A 99 -38.69 3.85 3.24
N ASP A 100 -37.43 4.31 3.29
CA ASP A 100 -36.26 3.44 3.54
C ASP A 100 -35.75 3.55 4.99
N TYR A 101 -35.31 2.43 5.57
CA TYR A 101 -34.94 2.36 7.00
C TYR A 101 -33.42 2.32 7.26
N ASN A 102 -32.62 2.02 6.23
CA ASN A 102 -31.17 1.81 6.35
C ASN A 102 -30.43 2.53 5.20
N VAL A 103 -30.40 3.86 5.20
CA VAL A 103 -29.64 4.65 4.21
C VAL A 103 -28.45 5.35 4.89
N PRO A 104 -27.37 5.67 4.17
CA PRO A 104 -26.23 6.40 4.73
C PRO A 104 -26.64 7.80 5.24
N ASP A 105 -25.89 8.34 6.21
CA ASP A 105 -25.96 9.74 6.70
C ASP A 105 -27.32 10.33 7.15
N GLU A 106 -28.39 9.52 7.22
CA GLU A 106 -29.76 9.92 7.60
C GLU A 106 -29.85 10.69 8.93
N TYR A 107 -30.54 11.84 8.90
CA TYR A 107 -30.69 12.76 10.03
C TYR A 107 -32.14 12.80 10.58
N ILE A 108 -32.58 11.66 11.09
CA ILE A 108 -33.94 11.42 11.60
C ILE A 108 -34.33 12.34 12.78
N PHE A 109 -35.28 13.26 12.58
CA PHE A 109 -35.88 14.10 13.64
C PHE A 109 -37.20 13.54 14.20
N ASP A 110 -38.01 12.81 13.42
CA ASP A 110 -39.18 12.05 13.90
C ASP A 110 -39.12 10.58 13.40
N LEU A 111 -39.49 9.63 14.27
CA LEU A 111 -39.30 8.18 14.04
C LEU A 111 -40.33 7.57 13.06
N GLY A 112 -40.70 8.31 12.03
CA GLY A 112 -41.74 7.98 11.05
C GLY A 112 -41.82 8.92 9.86
N SER A 113 -40.82 9.77 9.65
CA SER A 113 -40.42 10.30 8.34
C SER A 113 -39.19 9.50 7.95
N LEU A 114 -39.35 8.60 6.98
CA LEU A 114 -38.25 7.94 6.30
C LEU A 114 -38.16 8.57 4.92
N ASP A 115 -36.96 8.71 4.37
CA ASP A 115 -36.78 9.27 3.04
C ASP A 115 -36.47 8.19 1.99
N SER A 116 -36.64 8.57 0.72
CA SER A 116 -36.50 7.68 -0.43
C SER A 116 -35.06 7.49 -0.87
N TYR A 117 -34.67 6.23 -0.99
CA TYR A 117 -33.38 5.81 -1.54
C TYR A 117 -33.53 4.73 -2.62
N PHE A 118 -32.65 4.72 -3.62
CA PHE A 118 -32.39 3.50 -4.38
C PHE A 118 -30.96 3.44 -4.92
N SER A 119 -30.48 2.21 -5.14
CA SER A 119 -29.33 1.93 -6.01
C SER A 119 -29.76 1.12 -7.25
N TYR A 120 -29.11 1.36 -8.39
CA TYR A 120 -29.38 0.69 -9.68
C TYR A 120 -28.11 0.52 -10.51
N THR A 121 -27.82 -0.72 -10.90
CA THR A 121 -26.75 -1.05 -11.85
C THR A 121 -27.29 -1.13 -13.28
N ALA A 122 -26.73 -0.34 -14.20
CA ALA A 122 -27.20 -0.23 -15.58
C ALA A 122 -26.87 -1.47 -16.41
N THR A 123 -27.91 -2.20 -16.83
CA THR A 123 -27.79 -3.37 -17.74
C THR A 123 -27.72 -3.00 -19.22
N SER A 124 -27.83 -1.70 -19.55
CA SER A 124 -27.71 -1.17 -20.90
C SER A 124 -27.17 0.26 -20.88
N ALA A 125 -26.09 0.54 -21.63
CA ALA A 125 -25.58 1.90 -21.74
C ALA A 125 -26.63 2.85 -22.37
N GLY A 126 -26.88 4.00 -21.75
CA GLY A 126 -27.93 4.92 -22.17
C GLY A 126 -28.13 6.12 -21.25
N VAL A 127 -29.08 6.97 -21.64
CA VAL A 127 -29.55 8.08 -20.80
C VAL A 127 -30.66 7.57 -19.90
N TYR A 128 -30.59 7.90 -18.62
CA TYR A 128 -31.62 7.60 -17.63
C TYR A 128 -32.09 8.90 -16.95
N TYR A 129 -33.29 8.86 -16.36
CA TYR A 129 -33.88 9.99 -15.64
C TYR A 129 -34.36 9.57 -14.26
N ILE A 130 -33.91 10.28 -13.23
CA ILE A 130 -34.33 10.14 -11.83
C ILE A 130 -35.49 11.12 -11.62
N GLY A 131 -36.62 10.65 -11.09
CA GLY A 131 -37.76 11.49 -10.71
C GLY A 131 -38.00 11.46 -9.22
N LEU A 132 -38.08 12.65 -8.63
CA LEU A 132 -38.41 12.90 -7.24
C LEU A 132 -39.75 13.64 -7.15
N SER A 133 -40.64 13.18 -6.28
CA SER A 133 -41.95 13.82 -6.03
C SER A 133 -42.51 13.46 -4.67
N ALA A 134 -43.65 14.03 -4.29
CA ALA A 134 -44.40 13.63 -3.10
C ALA A 134 -45.12 12.28 -3.28
N TRP A 135 -45.40 11.59 -2.17
CA TRP A 135 -46.10 10.31 -2.08
C TRP A 135 -47.46 10.24 -2.80
N ASP A 136 -47.82 9.04 -3.28
CA ASP A 136 -48.95 8.77 -4.19
C ASP A 136 -48.82 9.44 -5.57
N ASN A 137 -47.68 9.16 -6.24
CA ASN A 137 -47.37 9.64 -7.59
C ASN A 137 -46.91 8.52 -8.58
N SER A 138 -47.43 7.30 -8.37
CA SER A 138 -47.06 6.09 -9.15
C SER A 138 -47.55 6.08 -10.61
N ASP A 139 -48.62 6.83 -10.92
CA ASP A 139 -49.21 6.93 -12.27
C ASP A 139 -48.52 7.96 -13.19
N TYR A 140 -47.50 8.69 -12.69
CA TYR A 140 -46.78 9.72 -13.45
C TYR A 140 -46.05 9.19 -14.70
N ASP A 141 -46.27 9.86 -15.84
CA ASP A 141 -45.64 9.65 -17.15
C ASP A 141 -44.58 10.73 -17.42
N ALA A 142 -43.30 10.36 -17.34
CA ALA A 142 -42.16 11.26 -17.53
C ALA A 142 -42.06 11.90 -18.94
N THR A 143 -42.79 11.39 -19.94
CA THR A 143 -42.82 11.95 -21.31
C THR A 143 -43.88 13.03 -21.49
N THR A 144 -44.99 12.96 -20.75
CA THR A 144 -46.13 13.89 -20.91
C THR A 144 -46.42 14.75 -19.69
N GLY A 145 -45.90 14.40 -18.51
CA GLY A 145 -46.22 15.03 -17.23
C GLY A 145 -47.63 14.72 -16.73
N VAL A 146 -48.35 13.78 -17.38
CA VAL A 146 -49.70 13.36 -16.99
C VAL A 146 -49.60 12.27 -15.92
N GLY A 147 -50.63 12.17 -15.07
CA GLY A 147 -50.64 11.22 -13.96
C GLY A 147 -49.96 11.74 -12.69
N SER A 148 -49.48 13.00 -12.72
CA SER A 148 -48.89 13.63 -11.55
C SER A 148 -49.93 13.97 -10.46
N GLY A 149 -49.65 13.58 -9.22
CA GLY A 149 -50.24 14.08 -7.98
C GLY A 149 -51.58 13.48 -7.55
N ALA A 150 -51.53 12.51 -6.65
CA ALA A 150 -52.59 12.22 -5.68
C ALA A 150 -52.19 12.55 -4.22
N ALA A 151 -50.98 13.10 -4.01
CA ALA A 151 -50.43 13.51 -2.71
C ALA A 151 -51.28 14.56 -1.97
N ASP A 152 -51.09 14.66 -0.65
CA ASP A 152 -51.61 15.78 0.14
C ASP A 152 -50.75 17.04 -0.12
N GLU A 153 -51.33 18.24 -0.08
CA GLU A 153 -50.54 19.49 -0.14
C GLU A 153 -49.52 19.57 1.01
N SER A 154 -49.78 18.89 2.14
CA SER A 154 -48.86 18.79 3.28
C SER A 154 -47.74 17.77 3.13
N ALA A 155 -47.68 17.01 2.03
CA ALA A 155 -46.62 16.05 1.69
C ALA A 155 -45.50 16.67 0.83
N THR A 156 -45.51 18.01 0.66
CA THR A 156 -44.58 18.76 -0.19
C THR A 156 -43.57 19.52 0.66
N GLY A 157 -42.31 19.61 0.22
CA GLY A 157 -41.25 20.14 1.06
C GLY A 157 -39.91 20.35 0.35
N SER A 158 -38.93 20.85 1.12
CA SER A 158 -37.54 21.00 0.69
C SER A 158 -36.80 19.67 0.83
N TYR A 159 -35.77 19.47 0.02
CA TYR A 159 -34.89 18.31 0.08
C TYR A 159 -33.47 18.69 -0.34
N ASP A 160 -32.50 17.92 0.11
CA ASP A 160 -31.23 17.73 -0.57
C ASP A 160 -31.28 16.34 -1.25
N LEU A 161 -30.82 16.25 -2.50
CA LEU A 161 -30.83 15.02 -3.30
C LEU A 161 -29.39 14.68 -3.67
N THR A 162 -28.88 13.61 -3.13
CA THR A 162 -27.53 13.12 -3.39
C THR A 162 -27.57 12.09 -4.51
N ILE A 163 -26.88 12.36 -5.61
CA ILE A 163 -26.73 11.43 -6.74
C ILE A 163 -25.26 11.06 -6.86
N THR A 164 -24.94 9.80 -6.61
CA THR A 164 -23.62 9.20 -6.82
C THR A 164 -23.68 8.31 -8.06
N VAL A 165 -22.78 8.54 -9.02
CA VAL A 165 -22.58 7.64 -10.17
C VAL A 165 -21.18 7.05 -10.08
N GLU A 166 -21.11 5.74 -9.95
CA GLU A 166 -19.89 4.95 -9.93
C GLU A 166 -19.69 4.29 -11.29
N ASN A 167 -18.44 4.22 -11.75
CA ASN A 167 -18.11 3.49 -12.96
C ASN A 167 -18.40 2.01 -12.73
N GLY A 168 -18.87 1.32 -13.76
CA GLY A 168 -18.95 -0.13 -13.75
C GLY A 168 -17.57 -0.75 -13.71
N GLY A 169 -17.00 -0.89 -12.51
CA GLY A 169 -16.00 -1.92 -12.25
C GLY A 169 -16.52 -3.26 -12.77
N ALA A 170 -15.63 -4.11 -13.27
CA ALA A 170 -16.03 -5.46 -13.67
C ALA A 170 -16.79 -6.09 -12.48
N PRO A 171 -17.98 -6.66 -12.71
CA PRO A 171 -18.87 -7.07 -11.61
C PRO A 171 -18.11 -7.95 -10.63
N LEU A 172 -18.15 -7.59 -9.34
CA LEU A 172 -17.46 -8.31 -8.27
C LEU A 172 -18.05 -9.73 -8.14
N HIS A 173 -17.52 -10.64 -8.93
CA HIS A 173 -17.88 -12.05 -8.89
C HIS A 173 -17.19 -12.67 -7.67
N GLY A 174 -17.99 -13.13 -6.71
CA GLY A 174 -17.47 -13.78 -5.51
C GLY A 174 -16.43 -14.85 -5.85
N THR A 175 -15.26 -14.75 -5.24
CA THR A 175 -14.09 -15.56 -5.56
C THR A 175 -14.38 -17.05 -5.41
N GLN A 176 -14.65 -17.73 -6.52
CA GLN A 176 -13.99 -19.02 -6.68
C GLN A 176 -12.51 -18.70 -6.83
N SER A 177 -11.75 -18.90 -5.75
CA SER A 177 -10.30 -19.00 -5.82
C SER A 177 -9.99 -20.00 -6.94
N ILE A 178 -9.48 -19.47 -8.05
CA ILE A 178 -9.07 -20.29 -9.18
C ILE A 178 -7.84 -21.02 -8.68
N VAL A 179 -8.03 -22.27 -8.27
CA VAL A 179 -6.92 -23.21 -8.19
C VAL A 179 -6.37 -23.27 -9.61
N ALA A 180 -5.24 -22.61 -9.88
CA ALA A 180 -4.74 -22.33 -11.24
C ALA A 180 -4.52 -23.58 -12.11
N ASP A 181 -4.46 -24.74 -11.45
CA ASP A 181 -4.34 -26.10 -12.02
C ASP A 181 -5.67 -26.85 -12.23
N ALA A 182 -6.83 -26.29 -11.86
CA ALA A 182 -8.14 -26.92 -12.02
C ALA A 182 -8.81 -26.51 -13.34
N PRO A 183 -9.40 -27.46 -14.10
CA PRO A 183 -10.21 -27.13 -15.28
C PRO A 183 -11.51 -26.44 -14.86
N LEU A 184 -12.03 -25.56 -15.72
CA LEU A 184 -13.29 -24.87 -15.46
C LEU A 184 -14.47 -25.87 -15.42
N GLU A 185 -15.26 -25.85 -14.35
CA GLU A 185 -16.40 -26.78 -14.15
C GLU A 185 -17.73 -26.23 -14.71
N GLU A 186 -17.92 -24.90 -14.77
CA GLU A 186 -19.07 -24.19 -15.34
C GLU A 186 -18.63 -22.81 -15.86
N GLY A 187 -19.27 -22.29 -16.91
CA GLY A 187 -18.99 -20.96 -17.47
C GLY A 187 -17.97 -20.95 -18.62
N THR A 188 -17.54 -19.73 -18.96
CA THR A 188 -16.46 -19.42 -19.91
C THR A 188 -15.57 -18.33 -19.31
N ALA A 189 -14.26 -18.58 -19.17
CA ALA A 189 -13.30 -17.67 -18.56
C ALA A 189 -12.36 -17.04 -19.60
N VAL A 190 -11.94 -15.80 -19.36
CA VAL A 190 -10.85 -15.12 -20.08
C VAL A 190 -9.83 -14.61 -19.06
N ASP A 191 -8.62 -15.18 -19.08
CA ASP A 191 -7.60 -14.99 -18.04
C ASP A 191 -6.38 -14.21 -18.61
N LEU A 192 -5.71 -13.41 -17.77
CA LEU A 192 -4.43 -12.75 -18.05
C LEU A 192 -3.27 -13.43 -17.34
N VAL A 193 -2.10 -13.50 -18.00
CA VAL A 193 -0.85 -14.02 -17.43
C VAL A 193 0.33 -13.18 -17.92
N VAL A 194 1.26 -12.84 -17.02
CA VAL A 194 2.49 -12.09 -17.34
C VAL A 194 3.69 -13.02 -17.29
N VAL A 195 4.43 -13.15 -18.39
CA VAL A 195 5.64 -13.99 -18.46
C VAL A 195 6.78 -13.33 -19.23
N ARG A 196 8.00 -13.33 -18.67
CA ARG A 196 9.23 -12.91 -19.39
C ARG A 196 9.49 -13.78 -20.63
N ASN A 197 9.18 -15.08 -20.54
CA ASN A 197 9.35 -16.04 -21.63
C ASN A 197 8.00 -16.59 -22.10
N GLN A 198 7.75 -16.51 -23.40
CA GLN A 198 6.58 -17.07 -24.09
C GLN A 198 6.25 -18.51 -23.67
N THR A 199 4.99 -18.80 -23.33
CA THR A 199 4.57 -20.15 -22.92
C THR A 199 4.67 -21.17 -24.06
N GLU A 200 5.15 -22.38 -23.75
CA GLU A 200 5.09 -23.53 -24.65
C GLU A 200 3.66 -24.09 -24.75
N LEU A 201 3.07 -24.06 -25.94
CA LEU A 201 1.72 -24.55 -26.21
C LEU A 201 1.72 -25.91 -26.93
N ASP A 202 0.61 -26.65 -26.81
CA ASP A 202 0.39 -27.84 -27.62
C ASP A 202 0.17 -27.49 -29.12
N PRO A 203 0.18 -28.48 -30.04
CA PRO A 203 0.02 -28.22 -31.48
C PRO A 203 -1.33 -27.62 -31.91
N ARG A 204 -2.25 -27.35 -30.98
CA ARG A 204 -3.53 -26.66 -31.19
C ARG A 204 -3.56 -25.29 -30.50
N GLY A 205 -2.43 -24.78 -29.98
CA GLY A 205 -2.36 -23.51 -29.25
C GLY A 205 -2.98 -23.56 -27.85
N GLN A 206 -2.93 -24.71 -27.16
CA GLN A 206 -3.58 -24.89 -25.86
C GLN A 206 -2.63 -25.44 -24.79
N THR A 207 -2.83 -25.04 -23.54
CA THR A 207 -2.21 -25.59 -22.32
C THR A 207 -3.26 -26.31 -21.46
N SER A 208 -2.82 -27.09 -20.46
CA SER A 208 -3.70 -27.80 -19.51
C SER A 208 -3.99 -27.06 -18.21
N ALA A 209 -3.21 -26.03 -17.89
CA ALA A 209 -3.33 -25.15 -16.71
C ALA A 209 -2.83 -23.75 -17.09
N LEU A 210 -3.18 -22.71 -16.32
CA LEU A 210 -2.56 -21.39 -16.55
C LEU A 210 -1.06 -21.50 -16.28
N PRO A 211 -0.20 -20.84 -17.09
CA PRO A 211 1.16 -20.59 -16.66
C PRO A 211 1.15 -19.74 -15.39
N VAL A 212 2.12 -19.98 -14.51
CA VAL A 212 2.34 -19.11 -13.34
C VAL A 212 2.95 -17.81 -13.84
N SER A 213 2.33 -16.67 -13.54
CA SER A 213 2.89 -15.36 -13.85
C SER A 213 4.23 -15.15 -13.14
N ASP A 214 5.13 -14.38 -13.75
CA ASP A 214 6.27 -13.81 -13.02
C ASP A 214 5.72 -12.97 -11.86
N SER A 215 6.16 -13.23 -10.62
CA SER A 215 5.66 -12.50 -9.44
C SER A 215 6.18 -11.06 -9.38
N TRP A 216 7.22 -10.74 -10.16
CA TRP A 216 7.77 -9.40 -10.28
C TRP A 216 8.59 -9.18 -11.56
N ILE A 217 8.62 -7.93 -12.00
CA ILE A 217 9.48 -7.41 -13.06
C ILE A 217 10.11 -6.08 -12.65
N ASP A 218 11.17 -5.71 -13.35
CA ASP A 218 11.79 -4.39 -13.25
C ASP A 218 11.44 -3.51 -14.45
N GLU A 219 11.59 -2.20 -14.30
CA GLU A 219 11.29 -1.20 -15.32
C GLU A 219 12.03 -1.37 -16.67
N TRP A 220 13.12 -2.12 -16.75
CA TRP A 220 13.87 -2.37 -18.00
C TRP A 220 13.57 -3.77 -18.59
N SER A 221 12.71 -4.54 -17.93
CA SER A 221 12.32 -5.87 -18.37
C SER A 221 11.54 -5.84 -19.69
N SER A 222 11.66 -6.93 -20.46
CA SER A 222 10.72 -7.22 -21.55
C SER A 222 9.96 -8.50 -21.23
N PHE A 223 8.65 -8.46 -21.43
CA PHE A 223 7.74 -9.53 -21.06
C PHE A 223 6.58 -9.64 -22.05
N TRP A 224 5.77 -10.68 -21.86
CA TRP A 224 4.56 -10.95 -22.62
C TRP A 224 3.37 -10.97 -21.68
N VAL A 225 2.29 -10.29 -22.05
CA VAL A 225 0.96 -10.52 -21.49
C VAL A 225 0.25 -11.52 -22.39
N GLU A 226 -0.05 -12.70 -21.87
CA GLU A 226 -0.72 -13.79 -22.57
C GLU A 226 -2.21 -13.85 -22.18
N VAL A 227 -3.11 -13.79 -23.16
CA VAL A 227 -4.57 -13.80 -22.97
C VAL A 227 -5.13 -15.19 -23.28
N TYR A 228 -5.66 -15.87 -22.27
CA TYR A 228 -6.19 -17.23 -22.37
C TYR A 228 -7.72 -17.26 -22.34
N VAL A 229 -8.32 -18.27 -22.99
CA VAL A 229 -9.78 -18.50 -22.97
C VAL A 229 -10.08 -19.98 -22.73
N GLU A 230 -11.04 -20.26 -21.84
CA GLU A 230 -11.54 -21.60 -21.50
C GLU A 230 -13.07 -21.62 -21.41
N THR A 231 -13.71 -22.75 -21.70
CA THR A 231 -15.16 -22.95 -21.62
C THR A 231 -15.52 -24.36 -21.13
N ALA A 232 -16.35 -24.42 -20.09
CA ALA A 232 -17.00 -25.64 -19.62
C ALA A 232 -18.31 -25.90 -20.38
N ASP A 233 -19.04 -24.82 -20.69
CA ASP A 233 -20.44 -24.87 -21.17
C ASP A 233 -20.59 -25.42 -22.59
N ALA A 234 -19.55 -25.32 -23.43
CA ALA A 234 -19.57 -25.85 -24.78
C ALA A 234 -18.39 -26.76 -25.11
N ARG A 235 -18.63 -27.64 -26.09
CA ARG A 235 -17.60 -28.53 -26.66
C ARG A 235 -16.41 -27.81 -27.30
N SER A 236 -16.52 -26.50 -27.56
CA SER A 236 -15.50 -25.64 -28.17
C SER A 236 -15.95 -24.19 -28.11
N ILE A 237 -15.01 -23.28 -27.96
CA ILE A 237 -15.14 -21.88 -28.37
C ILE A 237 -15.31 -21.84 -29.90
N ALA A 238 -16.07 -20.86 -30.40
CA ALA A 238 -16.22 -20.57 -31.82
C ALA A 238 -15.49 -19.28 -32.23
N ALA A 239 -15.58 -18.22 -31.41
CA ALA A 239 -14.78 -17.01 -31.53
C ALA A 239 -14.56 -16.36 -30.16
N ALA A 240 -13.49 -15.59 -30.01
CA ALA A 240 -13.26 -14.71 -28.86
C ALA A 240 -12.74 -13.35 -29.33
N ILE A 241 -13.04 -12.30 -28.56
CA ILE A 241 -12.45 -10.97 -28.64
C ILE A 241 -12.25 -10.41 -27.23
N ALA A 242 -11.15 -9.67 -27.05
CA ALA A 242 -10.91 -8.79 -25.92
C ALA A 242 -10.06 -7.59 -26.38
N ASP A 243 -10.10 -6.51 -25.59
CA ASP A 243 -9.18 -5.39 -25.64
C ASP A 243 -8.34 -5.41 -24.34
N LEU A 244 -7.04 -5.12 -24.42
CA LEU A 244 -6.12 -5.14 -23.28
C LEU A 244 -5.69 -3.70 -22.94
N ASN A 245 -5.97 -3.26 -21.72
CA ASN A 245 -5.47 -1.99 -21.17
C ASN A 245 -4.12 -2.22 -20.46
N TYR A 246 -3.29 -1.18 -20.37
CA TYR A 246 -2.01 -1.15 -19.65
C TYR A 246 -1.60 0.29 -19.31
N ASN A 247 -0.68 0.46 -18.36
CA ASN A 247 -0.09 1.77 -18.07
C ASN A 247 1.03 2.12 -19.08
N THR A 248 0.68 2.90 -20.12
CA THR A 248 1.62 3.37 -21.16
C THR A 248 2.77 4.22 -20.62
N ASN A 249 2.66 4.82 -19.43
CA ASN A 249 3.80 5.55 -18.86
C ASN A 249 4.95 4.62 -18.48
N PHE A 250 4.68 3.33 -18.22
CA PHE A 250 5.67 2.38 -17.69
C PHE A 250 6.20 1.41 -18.76
N PHE A 251 5.37 1.03 -19.75
CA PHE A 251 5.77 0.14 -20.84
C PHE A 251 4.97 0.38 -22.11
N THR A 252 5.65 0.33 -23.25
CA THR A 252 5.04 0.30 -24.59
C THR A 252 4.69 -1.13 -25.00
N ALA A 253 3.50 -1.35 -25.56
CA ALA A 253 3.21 -2.57 -26.31
C ALA A 253 3.85 -2.53 -27.71
N THR A 254 4.67 -3.51 -28.08
CA THR A 254 5.47 -3.47 -29.33
C THR A 254 5.13 -4.55 -30.36
N GLU A 255 4.65 -5.72 -29.94
CA GLU A 255 4.33 -6.85 -30.82
C GLU A 255 3.04 -7.57 -30.36
N ILE A 256 2.28 -8.10 -31.31
CA ILE A 256 1.10 -8.96 -31.04
C ILE A 256 1.29 -10.28 -31.79
N GLU A 257 1.26 -11.39 -31.06
CA GLU A 257 1.22 -12.74 -31.62
C GLU A 257 -0.13 -13.39 -31.32
N PHE A 258 -0.90 -13.74 -32.35
CA PHE A 258 -2.15 -14.47 -32.19
C PHE A 258 -1.89 -15.96 -31.93
N GLY A 259 -2.55 -16.53 -30.93
CA GLY A 259 -2.38 -17.93 -30.58
C GLY A 259 -2.91 -18.87 -31.66
N SER A 260 -2.18 -19.95 -31.95
CA SER A 260 -2.50 -20.87 -33.05
C SER A 260 -3.82 -21.64 -32.90
N ALA A 261 -4.48 -21.53 -31.74
CA ALA A 261 -5.83 -22.00 -31.50
C ALA A 261 -6.88 -21.27 -32.37
N PHE A 262 -6.59 -20.03 -32.76
CA PHE A 262 -7.51 -19.17 -33.51
C PHE A 262 -6.92 -18.68 -34.85
N THR A 263 -7.77 -18.36 -35.80
CA THR A 263 -7.44 -17.53 -36.97
C THR A 263 -7.87 -16.11 -36.62
N ALA A 264 -6.92 -15.17 -36.60
CA ALA A 264 -7.18 -13.78 -36.26
C ALA A 264 -8.33 -13.18 -37.10
N SER A 265 -9.30 -12.53 -36.45
CA SER A 265 -10.55 -12.07 -37.08
C SER A 265 -10.68 -10.55 -37.11
N GLY A 266 -9.59 -9.85 -37.44
CA GLY A 266 -9.58 -8.40 -37.58
C GLY A 266 -8.19 -7.87 -37.89
N THR A 267 -7.91 -6.66 -37.43
CA THR A 267 -6.57 -6.12 -37.30
C THR A 267 -6.52 -5.52 -35.91
N ALA A 268 -5.84 -6.18 -34.98
CA ALA A 268 -5.60 -5.60 -33.67
C ALA A 268 -4.74 -4.34 -33.83
N VAL A 269 -4.99 -3.34 -32.99
CA VAL A 269 -4.32 -2.04 -33.03
C VAL A 269 -3.80 -1.73 -31.65
N ILE A 270 -2.49 -1.50 -31.58
CA ILE A 270 -1.85 -0.89 -30.41
C ILE A 270 -2.08 0.61 -30.50
N ASP A 271 -2.80 1.18 -29.53
CA ASP A 271 -2.87 2.61 -29.28
C ASP A 271 -2.16 2.92 -27.96
N ASP A 272 -0.84 3.08 -28.09
CA ASP A 272 0.06 3.40 -26.98
C ASP A 272 -0.33 4.73 -26.30
N THR A 273 -0.76 5.73 -27.07
CA THR A 273 -1.20 7.03 -26.53
C THR A 273 -2.40 6.94 -25.57
N THR A 274 -3.16 5.84 -25.61
CA THR A 274 -4.26 5.57 -24.67
C THR A 274 -3.99 4.39 -23.72
N GLY A 275 -2.87 3.69 -23.85
CA GLY A 275 -2.59 2.47 -23.10
C GLY A 275 -3.53 1.31 -23.43
N VAL A 276 -3.98 1.17 -24.70
CA VAL A 276 -4.94 0.12 -25.09
C VAL A 276 -4.49 -0.64 -26.35
N VAL A 277 -4.48 -1.97 -26.27
CA VAL A 277 -4.43 -2.87 -27.43
C VAL A 277 -5.82 -3.37 -27.76
N THR A 278 -6.41 -2.82 -28.82
CA THR A 278 -7.77 -3.16 -29.25
C THR A 278 -7.79 -4.30 -30.28
N GLY A 279 -8.86 -5.09 -30.28
CA GLY A 279 -9.18 -6.05 -31.31
C GLY A 279 -8.43 -7.38 -31.25
N LEU A 280 -7.95 -7.79 -30.07
CA LEU A 280 -7.36 -9.13 -29.87
C LEU A 280 -8.46 -10.18 -30.07
N SER A 281 -8.60 -10.68 -31.30
CA SER A 281 -9.77 -11.44 -31.73
C SER A 281 -9.45 -12.56 -32.71
N GLY A 282 -10.20 -13.66 -32.62
CA GLY A 282 -10.01 -14.79 -33.52
C GLY A 282 -11.16 -15.80 -33.54
N LEU A 283 -11.26 -16.53 -34.65
CA LEU A 283 -12.17 -17.67 -34.85
C LEU A 283 -11.43 -18.99 -34.55
N ALA A 284 -12.05 -19.91 -33.82
CA ALA A 284 -11.44 -21.19 -33.47
C ALA A 284 -11.09 -22.05 -34.70
N ASN A 285 -9.86 -22.57 -34.76
CA ASN A 285 -9.34 -23.32 -35.91
C ASN A 285 -9.81 -24.78 -35.97
N ASP A 286 -10.17 -25.36 -34.82
CA ASP A 286 -10.44 -26.78 -34.63
C ASP A 286 -11.64 -27.00 -33.69
N ASP A 287 -12.14 -28.24 -33.63
CA ASP A 287 -13.11 -28.65 -32.60
C ASP A 287 -12.39 -28.95 -31.29
N LYS A 288 -12.95 -28.48 -30.17
CA LYS A 288 -12.38 -28.49 -28.81
C LYS A 288 -11.21 -27.52 -28.61
N ILE A 289 -11.37 -26.28 -29.06
CA ILE A 289 -10.59 -25.15 -28.56
C ILE A 289 -11.24 -24.64 -27.28
N GLY A 290 -10.47 -24.51 -26.20
CA GLY A 290 -10.91 -24.00 -24.90
C GLY A 290 -11.72 -24.99 -24.05
N ASN A 291 -11.99 -26.21 -24.50
CA ASN A 291 -12.82 -27.15 -23.72
C ASN A 291 -11.97 -28.11 -22.88
N GLY A 292 -11.96 -27.90 -21.56
CA GLY A 292 -11.13 -28.64 -20.59
C GLY A 292 -9.63 -28.41 -20.79
N LYS A 293 -9.28 -27.25 -21.32
CA LYS A 293 -7.95 -26.75 -21.66
C LYS A 293 -8.05 -25.24 -21.89
N LYS A 294 -6.97 -24.52 -21.61
CA LYS A 294 -6.88 -23.08 -21.82
C LYS A 294 -6.24 -22.79 -23.18
N ALA A 295 -6.93 -22.05 -24.03
CA ALA A 295 -6.50 -21.71 -25.38
C ALA A 295 -5.93 -20.29 -25.43
N LEU A 296 -4.71 -20.12 -25.96
CA LEU A 296 -4.15 -18.79 -26.14
C LEU A 296 -4.92 -18.07 -27.26
N LEU A 297 -5.53 -16.93 -26.96
CA LEU A 297 -6.17 -16.05 -27.93
C LEU A 297 -5.11 -15.21 -28.65
N ALA A 298 -4.34 -14.47 -27.88
CA ALA A 298 -3.20 -13.68 -28.33
C ALA A 298 -2.25 -13.44 -27.16
N ARG A 299 -1.05 -12.98 -27.48
CA ARG A 299 -0.11 -12.40 -26.52
C ARG A 299 0.48 -11.11 -27.06
N VAL A 300 0.70 -10.17 -26.16
CA VAL A 300 1.22 -8.84 -26.44
C VAL A 300 2.58 -8.72 -25.78
N LYS A 301 3.60 -8.30 -26.55
CA LYS A 301 4.93 -8.02 -26.03
C LYS A 301 4.99 -6.60 -25.48
N PHE A 302 5.56 -6.46 -24.30
CA PHE A 302 5.88 -5.19 -23.67
C PHE A 302 7.40 -5.00 -23.58
N GLU A 303 7.83 -3.78 -23.85
CA GLU A 303 9.22 -3.35 -23.80
C GLU A 303 9.26 -1.94 -23.22
N SER A 304 10.24 -1.69 -22.35
CA SER A 304 10.55 -0.36 -21.83
C SER A 304 11.28 0.44 -22.90
N LEU A 305 10.61 1.43 -23.49
CA LEU A 305 11.15 2.32 -24.52
C LEU A 305 11.61 3.66 -23.92
N ALA A 306 12.27 4.48 -24.73
CA ALA A 306 12.90 5.73 -24.28
C ALA A 306 11.91 6.88 -23.92
N GLN A 307 10.61 6.61 -23.89
CA GLN A 307 9.58 7.49 -23.33
C GLN A 307 8.86 6.89 -22.12
N ASP A 308 9.17 5.64 -21.81
CA ASP A 308 8.56 4.86 -20.73
C ASP A 308 9.50 4.94 -19.51
N ASP A 309 8.92 5.19 -18.34
CA ASP A 309 9.69 5.53 -17.15
C ASP A 309 8.95 5.14 -15.87
N VAL A 310 9.67 4.52 -14.94
CA VAL A 310 9.16 4.14 -13.62
C VAL A 310 10.05 4.85 -12.59
N SER A 311 9.82 6.15 -12.43
CA SER A 311 10.71 6.99 -11.64
C SER A 311 10.72 6.60 -10.15
N ILE A 312 11.88 6.75 -9.50
CA ILE A 312 12.01 6.57 -8.04
C ILE A 312 11.43 7.80 -7.32
N ASP A 313 10.46 7.60 -6.42
CA ASP A 313 9.95 8.69 -5.58
C ASP A 313 10.87 8.92 -4.37
N PHE A 314 11.59 10.04 -4.40
CA PHE A 314 12.49 10.45 -3.33
C PHE A 314 11.83 11.27 -2.22
N GLU A 315 10.60 11.76 -2.41
CA GLU A 315 9.83 12.47 -1.38
C GLU A 315 9.10 11.47 -0.50
N ASP A 316 8.37 10.53 -1.11
CA ASP A 316 7.60 9.48 -0.43
C ASP A 316 8.41 8.19 -0.19
N LYS A 317 9.67 8.14 -0.63
CA LYS A 317 10.62 7.01 -0.49
C LYS A 317 10.13 5.70 -1.13
N PHE A 318 9.47 5.81 -2.27
CA PHE A 318 8.81 4.70 -2.96
C PHE A 318 9.53 4.30 -4.26
N ILE A 319 9.70 2.99 -4.47
CA ILE A 319 10.33 2.39 -5.66
C ILE A 319 9.44 1.32 -6.34
N GLY A 320 8.28 1.08 -5.76
CA GLY A 320 7.40 -0.04 -6.08
C GLY A 320 6.96 -0.83 -4.85
N PRO A 321 6.02 -1.78 -5.04
CA PRO A 321 5.54 -2.23 -6.34
C PRO A 321 4.53 -1.26 -6.99
N HIS A 322 4.79 -0.87 -8.25
CA HIS A 322 3.87 -0.07 -9.05
C HIS A 322 2.84 -0.98 -9.75
N ALA A 323 1.61 -0.48 -9.95
CA ALA A 323 0.61 -1.21 -10.71
C ALA A 323 0.85 -1.12 -12.23
N LEU A 324 0.94 -2.27 -12.92
CA LEU A 324 1.10 -2.34 -14.38
C LEU A 324 -0.11 -1.81 -15.18
N GLY A 325 -1.25 -1.56 -14.51
CA GLY A 325 -2.48 -1.08 -15.13
C GLY A 325 -3.15 -2.08 -16.08
N LEU A 326 -2.79 -3.37 -15.99
CA LEU A 326 -3.34 -4.41 -16.84
C LEU A 326 -4.82 -4.63 -16.53
N SER A 327 -5.66 -4.67 -17.56
CA SER A 327 -7.05 -5.13 -17.43
C SER A 327 -7.62 -5.51 -18.80
N LEU A 328 -8.66 -6.35 -18.80
CA LEU A 328 -9.39 -6.71 -20.01
C LEU A 328 -10.67 -5.88 -20.13
N SER A 329 -10.94 -5.39 -21.33
CA SER A 329 -12.20 -4.70 -21.67
C SER A 329 -12.78 -5.26 -22.98
N ASN A 330 -14.04 -4.91 -23.28
CA ASN A 330 -14.74 -5.33 -24.51
C ASN A 330 -14.73 -6.86 -24.74
N VAL A 331 -14.72 -7.64 -23.65
CA VAL A 331 -14.55 -9.09 -23.70
C VAL A 331 -15.84 -9.76 -24.18
N ASN A 332 -15.73 -10.62 -25.19
CA ASN A 332 -16.86 -11.40 -25.70
C ASN A 332 -16.39 -12.73 -26.28
N VAL A 333 -17.01 -13.83 -25.85
CA VAL A 333 -16.72 -15.18 -26.31
C VAL A 333 -18.00 -15.81 -26.85
N THR A 334 -17.96 -16.26 -28.11
CA THR A 334 -19.05 -17.02 -28.73
C THR A 334 -18.70 -18.50 -28.76
N LEU A 335 -19.66 -19.34 -28.39
CA LEU A 335 -19.47 -20.78 -28.24
C LEU A 335 -20.03 -21.57 -29.42
N PHE A 336 -19.57 -22.82 -29.59
CA PHE A 336 -20.03 -23.67 -30.67
C PHE A 336 -21.55 -23.92 -30.62
N ASN A 337 -22.24 -23.71 -31.76
CA ASN A 337 -23.71 -23.69 -31.91
C ASN A 337 -24.42 -22.54 -31.17
N ASP A 338 -23.74 -21.42 -30.89
CA ASP A 338 -24.32 -20.26 -30.20
C ASP A 338 -24.88 -20.66 -28.81
N ALA A 339 -24.12 -21.49 -28.08
CA ALA A 339 -24.48 -21.88 -26.72
C ALA A 339 -24.38 -20.68 -25.77
N GLU A 340 -25.38 -20.55 -24.88
CA GLU A 340 -25.38 -19.58 -23.79
C GLU A 340 -24.31 -19.95 -22.76
N THR A 341 -23.70 -18.95 -22.13
CA THR A 341 -22.64 -19.11 -21.12
C THR A 341 -22.57 -17.90 -20.21
N THR A 342 -22.12 -18.09 -18.98
CA THR A 342 -21.70 -16.99 -18.10
C THR A 342 -20.24 -16.67 -18.42
N LEU A 343 -19.97 -15.45 -18.87
CA LEU A 343 -18.62 -14.96 -19.10
C LEU A 343 -18.01 -14.52 -17.76
N ILE A 344 -16.82 -15.03 -17.47
CA ILE A 344 -15.98 -14.65 -16.34
C ILE A 344 -14.75 -13.98 -16.93
N VAL A 345 -14.44 -12.77 -16.50
CA VAL A 345 -13.19 -12.07 -16.84
C VAL A 345 -12.28 -12.20 -15.62
N GLY A 346 -11.08 -12.71 -15.82
CA GLY A 346 -10.07 -12.80 -14.77
C GLY A 346 -9.44 -11.44 -14.50
N GLU A 347 -9.06 -11.23 -13.24
CA GLU A 347 -8.32 -10.05 -12.81
C GLU A 347 -6.92 -9.97 -13.43
N ALA A 348 -6.27 -8.82 -13.24
CA ALA A 348 -4.85 -8.68 -13.49
C ALA A 348 -4.06 -9.70 -12.63
N PRO A 349 -2.97 -10.30 -13.14
CA PRO A 349 -2.11 -11.13 -12.31
C PRO A 349 -1.29 -10.27 -11.33
N ASP A 350 -1.05 -10.82 -10.14
CA ASP A 350 -0.18 -10.25 -9.10
C ASP A 350 1.29 -10.28 -9.55
N THR A 351 1.66 -9.30 -10.38
CA THR A 351 3.03 -9.07 -10.84
C THR A 351 3.49 -7.69 -10.42
N ASP A 352 4.37 -7.63 -9.43
CA ASP A 352 4.97 -6.38 -8.97
C ASP A 352 5.84 -5.72 -10.06
N LEU A 353 5.79 -4.39 -10.18
CA LEU A 353 6.74 -3.60 -10.97
C LEU A 353 7.64 -2.76 -10.06
N TRP A 354 8.96 -2.89 -10.21
CA TRP A 354 9.95 -2.14 -9.42
C TRP A 354 10.85 -1.28 -10.31
N ALA A 355 11.17 -0.05 -9.87
CA ALA A 355 12.22 0.74 -10.52
C ALA A 355 13.63 0.22 -10.16
N ILE A 356 14.64 0.64 -10.92
CA ILE A 356 16.02 0.18 -10.74
C ILE A 356 16.77 1.11 -9.79
N ALA A 357 16.79 0.73 -8.51
CA ALA A 357 17.51 1.42 -7.44
C ALA A 357 18.98 1.79 -7.73
N TYR A 358 19.63 1.05 -8.64
CA TYR A 358 21.02 1.27 -9.03
C TYR A 358 21.19 2.41 -10.05
N ASP A 359 20.15 2.79 -10.79
CA ASP A 359 20.08 4.02 -11.59
C ASP A 359 19.36 5.11 -10.77
N VAL A 360 19.94 5.40 -9.62
CA VAL A 360 19.42 6.36 -8.64
C VAL A 360 19.34 7.80 -9.20
N ASN A 361 19.90 8.05 -10.38
CA ASN A 361 19.84 9.34 -11.06
C ASN A 361 18.88 9.39 -12.26
N ASP A 362 18.17 8.29 -12.52
CA ASP A 362 17.09 8.19 -13.52
C ASP A 362 17.58 8.61 -14.93
N ASP A 363 18.80 8.18 -15.31
CA ASP A 363 19.45 8.57 -16.58
C ASP A 363 19.57 7.45 -17.63
N ASP A 364 18.77 6.40 -17.46
CA ASP A 364 18.66 5.15 -18.25
C ASP A 364 19.94 4.29 -18.27
N ILE A 365 20.93 4.54 -17.40
CA ILE A 365 22.21 3.84 -17.39
C ILE A 365 22.94 3.87 -16.04
N ILE A 366 23.15 2.69 -15.44
CA ILE A 366 23.95 2.53 -14.21
C ILE A 366 25.43 2.85 -14.50
N ASN A 367 25.93 3.98 -14.03
CA ASN A 367 27.27 4.49 -14.35
C ASN A 367 28.01 5.14 -13.18
N TYR A 368 28.96 6.03 -13.49
CA TYR A 368 29.78 6.73 -12.49
C TYR A 368 28.99 7.81 -11.74
N ARG A 369 27.85 8.27 -12.26
CA ARG A 369 26.94 9.22 -11.60
C ARG A 369 26.28 8.60 -10.38
N ASP A 370 25.74 7.40 -10.53
CA ASP A 370 25.13 6.60 -9.47
C ASP A 370 26.16 6.24 -8.41
N LEU A 371 27.38 5.87 -8.85
CA LEU A 371 28.51 5.66 -7.94
C LEU A 371 28.88 6.93 -7.15
N ILE A 372 28.78 8.12 -7.74
CA ILE A 372 28.99 9.39 -7.00
C ILE A 372 27.89 9.58 -5.95
N ILE A 373 26.64 9.26 -6.25
CA ILE A 373 25.54 9.33 -5.30
C ILE A 373 25.74 8.31 -4.16
N LEU A 374 25.98 7.03 -4.47
CA LEU A 374 26.29 5.98 -3.48
C LEU A 374 27.49 6.35 -2.60
N THR A 375 28.58 6.87 -3.18
CA THR A 375 29.75 7.27 -2.38
C THR A 375 29.51 8.50 -1.50
N SER A 376 28.50 9.33 -1.80
CA SER A 376 28.11 10.46 -0.94
C SER A 376 27.37 10.02 0.33
N ILE A 377 26.70 8.86 0.28
CA ILE A 377 25.94 8.28 1.39
C ILE A 377 26.61 7.07 2.05
N TYR A 378 27.77 6.62 1.53
CA TYR A 378 28.44 5.41 1.98
C TYR A 378 28.67 5.40 3.50
N GLY A 379 28.13 4.39 4.18
CA GLY A 379 28.21 4.20 5.62
C GLY A 379 27.08 4.85 6.42
N GLN A 380 26.11 5.52 5.79
CA GLN A 380 24.86 5.99 6.42
C GLN A 380 23.88 4.84 6.65
N ASN A 381 23.01 4.99 7.65
CA ASN A 381 21.97 4.02 8.02
C ASN A 381 20.60 4.53 7.59
N VAL A 382 19.69 3.65 7.21
CA VAL A 382 18.37 4.00 6.65
C VAL A 382 17.47 4.76 7.65
N LEU A 383 17.62 4.55 8.96
CA LEU A 383 16.84 5.23 10.00
C LEU A 383 17.38 6.65 10.32
N ASP A 384 18.70 6.81 10.35
CA ASP A 384 19.37 8.03 10.84
C ASP A 384 19.68 9.06 9.73
N ALA A 385 19.34 8.78 8.46
CA ALA A 385 19.80 9.56 7.32
C ALA A 385 18.81 10.62 6.83
N ASP A 386 19.24 11.88 6.82
CA ASP A 386 18.55 13.00 6.15
C ASP A 386 18.51 12.85 4.60
N SER A 387 19.27 11.92 4.03
CA SER A 387 19.46 11.81 2.59
C SER A 387 18.44 10.84 1.96
N PRO A 388 17.65 11.28 0.95
CA PRO A 388 16.62 10.43 0.33
C PRO A 388 17.20 9.27 -0.49
N TYR A 389 18.51 9.25 -0.75
CA TYR A 389 19.15 8.17 -1.49
C TYR A 389 19.48 6.92 -0.65
N VAL A 390 19.40 6.98 0.68
CA VAL A 390 19.92 5.90 1.56
C VAL A 390 19.05 4.66 1.56
N TRP A 391 17.73 4.81 1.50
CA TRP A 391 16.81 3.69 1.45
C TRP A 391 16.90 2.96 0.09
N ALA A 392 16.95 3.71 -1.02
CA ALA A 392 17.02 3.12 -2.36
C ALA A 392 18.33 2.36 -2.59
N LEU A 393 19.47 2.91 -2.14
CA LEU A 393 20.79 2.33 -2.38
C LEU A 393 21.26 1.32 -1.33
N ASP A 394 20.49 1.05 -0.28
CA ASP A 394 20.66 -0.12 0.61
C ASP A 394 20.01 -1.33 -0.08
N ALA A 395 20.56 -1.72 -1.23
CA ALA A 395 19.94 -2.65 -2.16
C ALA A 395 19.87 -4.08 -1.60
N ASP A 396 20.79 -4.46 -0.71
CA ASP A 396 20.69 -5.71 0.06
C ASP A 396 19.84 -5.60 1.34
N LYS A 397 19.18 -4.45 1.53
CA LYS A 397 18.25 -4.13 2.62
C LYS A 397 18.83 -4.49 3.98
N SER A 398 20.13 -4.23 4.21
CA SER A 398 20.80 -4.52 5.49
C SER A 398 20.54 -3.47 6.57
N GLY A 399 19.84 -2.39 6.23
CA GLY A 399 19.67 -1.17 7.00
C GLY A 399 20.82 -0.17 6.82
N LYS A 400 21.79 -0.44 5.93
CA LYS A 400 23.02 0.36 5.84
C LYS A 400 23.77 0.20 4.51
N VAL A 401 23.85 1.29 3.75
CA VAL A 401 24.69 1.36 2.54
C VAL A 401 26.16 1.14 2.88
N ASP A 402 26.72 0.00 2.48
CA ASP A 402 28.12 -0.36 2.71
C ASP A 402 28.85 -0.96 1.49
N TYR A 403 29.88 -1.78 1.73
CA TYR A 403 30.66 -2.39 0.66
C TYR A 403 29.89 -3.45 -0.12
N ARG A 404 28.78 -3.96 0.42
CA ARG A 404 27.87 -4.91 -0.28
C ARG A 404 27.12 -4.20 -1.40
N ASP A 405 26.50 -3.06 -1.11
CA ASP A 405 25.78 -2.25 -2.09
C ASP A 405 26.70 -1.69 -3.15
N LEU A 406 27.89 -1.22 -2.74
CA LEU A 406 28.95 -0.85 -3.68
C LEU A 406 29.34 -2.02 -4.59
N SER A 407 29.36 -3.25 -4.09
CA SER A 407 29.64 -4.44 -4.90
C SER A 407 28.47 -4.81 -5.83
N LEU A 408 27.22 -4.56 -5.43
CA LEU A 408 26.03 -4.75 -6.27
C LEU A 408 26.00 -3.72 -7.40
N LEU A 409 26.15 -2.43 -7.10
CA LEU A 409 26.26 -1.36 -8.10
C LEU A 409 27.43 -1.63 -9.06
N ALA A 410 28.61 -2.02 -8.55
CA ALA A 410 29.75 -2.38 -9.39
C ALA A 410 29.50 -3.61 -10.29
N THR A 411 28.63 -4.53 -9.88
CA THR A 411 28.22 -5.69 -10.69
C THR A 411 27.31 -5.24 -11.84
N ASN A 412 26.41 -4.30 -11.57
CA ASN A 412 25.45 -3.74 -12.53
C ASN A 412 26.00 -2.58 -13.37
N TYR A 413 27.25 -2.16 -13.13
CA TYR A 413 27.88 -1.07 -13.87
C TYR A 413 27.84 -1.29 -15.41
N GLY A 414 27.34 -0.28 -16.12
CA GLY A 414 27.14 -0.28 -17.57
C GLY A 414 25.91 -1.02 -18.09
N VAL A 415 25.04 -1.53 -17.21
CA VAL A 415 23.66 -1.94 -17.59
C VAL A 415 22.83 -0.67 -17.81
N HIS A 416 21.92 -0.70 -18.79
CA HIS A 416 21.15 0.45 -19.27
C HIS A 416 19.84 0.01 -19.93
N LYS A 417 18.83 0.89 -19.97
CA LYS A 417 17.53 0.64 -20.61
C LYS A 417 17.73 0.19 -22.07
N GLY A 418 17.11 -0.94 -22.44
CA GLY A 418 17.26 -1.55 -23.77
C GLY A 418 18.60 -2.24 -24.08
N GLY A 419 19.48 -2.45 -23.10
CA GLY A 419 20.76 -3.16 -23.27
C GLY A 419 20.67 -4.69 -23.24
N ASP A 420 21.72 -5.38 -23.74
CA ASP A 420 21.81 -6.87 -23.77
C ASP A 420 22.08 -7.52 -22.39
N ARG A 421 21.98 -6.78 -21.28
CA ARG A 421 22.29 -7.25 -19.92
C ARG A 421 21.12 -6.94 -18.99
N GLU A 422 20.65 -7.94 -18.27
CA GLU A 422 19.71 -7.75 -17.16
C GLU A 422 20.43 -7.23 -15.91
N VAL A 423 19.68 -6.54 -15.03
CA VAL A 423 20.15 -6.11 -13.71
C VAL A 423 20.22 -7.32 -12.78
N ILE A 424 21.28 -7.40 -11.96
CA ILE A 424 21.49 -8.46 -10.97
C ILE A 424 21.11 -7.93 -9.60
N TYR A 425 20.15 -8.59 -8.97
CA TYR A 425 19.60 -8.23 -7.67
C TYR A 425 20.05 -9.19 -6.56
N PRO A 426 20.16 -8.74 -5.30
CA PRO A 426 20.32 -9.64 -4.15
C PRO A 426 19.05 -10.47 -3.94
N ALA A 427 19.19 -11.63 -3.29
CA ALA A 427 18.10 -12.59 -3.12
C ALA A 427 16.92 -12.06 -2.28
N ASN A 428 17.11 -10.95 -1.57
CA ASN A 428 16.13 -10.27 -0.74
C ASN A 428 15.75 -8.87 -1.27
N PHE A 429 15.95 -8.59 -2.57
CA PHE A 429 15.54 -7.31 -3.16
C PHE A 429 14.05 -6.97 -2.90
N LEU A 430 13.16 -7.95 -3.08
CA LEU A 430 11.71 -7.80 -2.86
C LEU A 430 11.29 -7.64 -1.40
N GLN A 431 12.20 -7.78 -0.42
CA GLN A 431 11.92 -8.01 1.01
C GLN A 431 11.01 -6.99 1.70
N ARG A 432 10.53 -5.92 1.04
CA ARG A 432 9.88 -4.74 1.65
C ARG A 432 10.77 -4.11 2.74
N TRP A 433 10.79 -4.70 3.94
CA TRP A 433 11.49 -4.29 5.15
C TRP A 433 13.02 -4.32 5.10
N TYR A 434 13.65 -3.63 6.06
CA TYR A 434 15.11 -3.47 6.18
C TYR A 434 15.69 -4.25 7.36
N GLY A 435 16.96 -4.63 7.28
CA GLY A 435 17.69 -5.35 8.30
C GLY A 435 17.57 -6.86 8.18
N LYS A 436 17.66 -7.58 9.32
CA LYS A 436 17.59 -9.04 9.34
C LYS A 436 17.18 -9.60 10.70
N THR A 437 16.16 -10.45 10.75
CA THR A 437 15.89 -11.29 11.94
C THR A 437 16.90 -12.43 12.07
N THR A 438 17.17 -12.81 13.32
CA THR A 438 18.14 -13.85 13.67
C THR A 438 17.50 -15.12 14.23
N ASP A 439 16.27 -15.04 14.74
CA ASP A 439 15.52 -16.17 15.32
C ASP A 439 14.01 -15.99 15.08
N ILE A 440 13.46 -16.70 14.08
CA ILE A 440 12.02 -16.82 13.80
C ILE A 440 11.65 -18.31 13.78
N THR A 441 10.54 -18.65 14.43
CA THR A 441 9.88 -19.95 14.36
C THR A 441 8.48 -19.80 13.76
N GLY A 442 8.25 -20.41 12.61
CA GLY A 442 6.97 -20.41 11.89
C GLY A 442 7.19 -20.62 10.39
N ASP A 443 6.11 -20.97 9.69
CA ASP A 443 6.02 -21.14 8.24
C ASP A 443 5.56 -19.84 7.54
N SER A 444 4.91 -18.91 8.24
CA SER A 444 4.54 -17.59 7.69
C SER A 444 5.74 -16.64 7.61
N SER A 445 5.90 -15.96 6.48
CA SER A 445 6.94 -14.94 6.25
C SER A 445 6.58 -13.60 6.91
N ILE A 446 7.58 -12.74 7.15
CA ILE A 446 7.35 -11.42 7.77
C ILE A 446 6.39 -10.57 6.92
N ASP A 447 6.51 -10.63 5.60
CA ASP A 447 5.64 -9.89 4.68
C ASP A 447 4.17 -10.31 4.84
N GLN A 448 3.90 -11.62 4.95
CA GLN A 448 2.55 -12.13 5.22
C GLN A 448 2.01 -11.69 6.60
N VAL A 449 2.87 -11.60 7.63
CA VAL A 449 2.44 -11.13 8.96
C VAL A 449 2.20 -9.62 8.98
N MET A 450 2.95 -8.85 8.18
CA MET A 450 2.68 -7.43 7.96
C MET A 450 1.37 -7.21 7.21
N ASP A 451 1.15 -7.93 6.11
CA ASP A 451 -0.08 -7.82 5.30
C ASP A 451 -1.32 -8.17 6.14
N GLU A 452 -1.26 -9.20 6.98
CA GLU A 452 -2.32 -9.53 7.94
C GLU A 452 -2.52 -8.42 8.99
N ALA A 453 -1.44 -7.88 9.57
CA ALA A 453 -1.53 -6.84 10.59
C ALA A 453 -2.13 -5.53 10.03
N LEU A 454 -1.78 -5.17 8.80
CA LEU A 454 -2.35 -4.06 8.05
C LEU A 454 -3.83 -4.30 7.73
N GLY A 455 -4.17 -5.49 7.22
CA GLY A 455 -5.55 -5.88 6.92
C GLY A 455 -6.47 -5.83 8.14
N ILE A 456 -6.03 -6.35 9.29
CA ILE A 456 -6.78 -6.29 10.56
C ILE A 456 -7.09 -4.84 10.96
N TRP A 457 -6.12 -3.93 10.82
CA TRP A 457 -6.33 -2.52 11.15
C TRP A 457 -7.17 -1.77 10.12
N GLN A 458 -7.00 -2.08 8.82
CA GLN A 458 -7.82 -1.54 7.73
C GLN A 458 -9.30 -1.92 7.92
N ASP A 459 -9.59 -3.20 8.16
CA ASP A 459 -10.94 -3.70 8.44
C ASP A 459 -11.52 -3.10 9.73
N ALA A 460 -10.72 -2.99 10.79
CA ALA A 460 -11.18 -2.47 12.07
C ALA A 460 -11.56 -0.98 12.02
N LEU A 461 -10.82 -0.17 11.25
CA LEU A 461 -11.03 1.26 11.14
C LEU A 461 -11.92 1.67 9.95
N GLY A 462 -12.09 0.79 8.96
CA GLY A 462 -12.81 1.08 7.71
C GLY A 462 -12.01 2.01 6.78
N LEU A 463 -10.71 1.75 6.62
CA LEU A 463 -9.85 2.58 5.75
C LEU A 463 -9.98 2.15 4.28
N ASP A 464 -10.11 3.13 3.38
CA ASP A 464 -10.17 2.89 1.93
C ASP A 464 -8.89 2.19 1.40
N GLU A 465 -7.73 2.57 1.96
CA GLU A 465 -6.41 2.02 1.63
C GLU A 465 -5.64 1.67 2.93
N PRO A 466 -4.76 0.65 2.93
CA PRO A 466 -3.91 0.34 4.07
C PRO A 466 -2.83 1.41 4.29
N LEU A 467 -2.26 1.45 5.50
CA LEU A 467 -1.13 2.33 5.80
C LEU A 467 0.14 1.90 5.09
N ASP A 468 0.91 2.87 4.60
CA ASP A 468 2.27 2.64 4.11
C ASP A 468 3.25 2.50 5.28
N ILE A 469 3.68 1.27 5.56
CA ILE A 469 4.57 0.94 6.68
C ILE A 469 5.95 0.50 6.19
N GLN A 470 6.95 1.34 6.45
CA GLN A 470 8.35 0.95 6.34
C GLN A 470 8.78 0.16 7.59
N LEU A 471 8.81 -1.18 7.49
CA LEU A 471 9.36 -2.02 8.55
C LEU A 471 10.90 -2.06 8.53
N VAL A 472 11.52 -1.96 9.70
CA VAL A 472 12.97 -2.05 9.91
C VAL A 472 13.27 -3.00 11.07
N ILE A 473 14.32 -3.81 10.95
CA ILE A 473 14.68 -4.85 11.91
C ILE A 473 16.12 -4.65 12.37
N THR A 474 16.29 -4.30 13.64
CA THR A 474 17.59 -3.94 14.22
C THR A 474 17.71 -4.49 15.63
N ASN A 475 18.90 -4.47 16.22
CA ASN A 475 19.07 -4.81 17.62
C ASN A 475 18.70 -3.59 18.47
N LEU A 476 17.45 -3.53 18.94
CA LEU A 476 16.96 -2.51 19.87
C LEU A 476 17.59 -2.73 21.25
N GLY A 477 17.75 -4.00 21.61
CA GLY A 477 18.48 -4.43 22.80
C GLY A 477 17.71 -4.23 24.11
N GLY A 478 18.29 -4.72 25.20
CA GLY A 478 17.64 -4.71 26.50
C GLY A 478 16.40 -5.62 26.51
N THR A 479 15.21 -5.01 26.52
CA THR A 479 13.90 -5.69 26.58
C THR A 479 12.89 -5.06 25.62
N GLN A 480 13.30 -4.19 24.70
CA GLN A 480 12.37 -3.61 23.72
C GLN A 480 12.08 -4.64 22.62
N LEU A 481 10.83 -4.71 22.17
CA LEU A 481 10.39 -5.62 21.10
C LEU A 481 10.13 -4.88 19.78
N GLY A 482 9.61 -3.66 19.87
CA GLY A 482 9.43 -2.78 18.72
C GLY A 482 9.32 -1.30 19.12
N GLU A 483 9.10 -0.46 18.12
CA GLU A 483 8.60 0.91 18.23
C GLU A 483 7.94 1.37 16.91
N GLY A 484 6.79 2.03 17.00
CA GLY A 484 6.11 2.70 15.88
C GLY A 484 6.35 4.20 15.83
N GLN A 485 6.48 4.77 14.63
CA GLN A 485 6.62 6.20 14.38
C GLN A 485 5.80 6.66 13.16
N ILE A 486 5.01 7.72 13.33
CA ILE A 486 4.30 8.39 12.23
C ILE A 486 5.30 9.15 11.34
N THR A 487 5.22 8.97 10.02
CA THR A 487 6.02 9.72 9.04
C THR A 487 5.19 10.61 8.12
N GLY A 488 3.93 10.26 7.86
CA GLY A 488 3.05 11.01 6.96
C GLY A 488 1.60 11.04 7.43
N VAL A 489 0.92 12.15 7.12
CA VAL A 489 -0.52 12.34 7.35
C VAL A 489 -1.18 12.87 6.07
N ASP A 490 -2.47 12.59 5.88
CA ASP A 490 -3.26 13.10 4.76
C ASP A 490 -3.64 14.59 4.89
N SER A 491 -4.44 15.10 3.94
CA SER A 491 -4.95 16.47 3.96
C SER A 491 -5.89 16.80 5.14
N GLU A 492 -6.41 15.79 5.82
CA GLU A 492 -7.27 15.87 7.00
C GLU A 492 -6.47 15.64 8.30
N GLY A 493 -5.17 15.35 8.20
CA GLY A 493 -4.28 15.11 9.32
C GLY A 493 -4.31 13.69 9.89
N ARG A 494 -4.99 12.73 9.25
CA ARG A 494 -4.97 11.31 9.65
C ARG A 494 -3.65 10.65 9.23
N PRO A 495 -3.05 9.76 10.04
CA PRO A 495 -1.84 9.03 9.65
C PRO A 495 -2.06 8.14 8.44
N VAL A 496 -1.15 8.24 7.46
CA VAL A 496 -1.16 7.41 6.24
C VAL A 496 0.16 6.67 6.01
N SER A 497 1.27 7.12 6.61
CA SER A 497 2.53 6.38 6.57
C SER A 497 3.31 6.44 7.87
N GLY A 498 4.13 5.41 8.10
CA GLY A 498 5.01 5.32 9.26
C GLY A 498 6.17 4.35 9.11
N ILE A 499 7.06 4.40 10.10
CA ILE A 499 8.14 3.43 10.30
C ILE A 499 7.77 2.56 11.50
N VAL A 500 7.88 1.24 11.34
CA VAL A 500 7.86 0.28 12.45
C VAL A 500 9.26 -0.30 12.57
N THR A 501 9.86 -0.24 13.75
CA THR A 501 11.14 -0.90 14.04
C THR A 501 10.92 -2.09 14.95
N LEU A 502 11.52 -3.24 14.66
CA LEU A 502 11.46 -4.46 15.48
C LEU A 502 12.85 -4.92 15.94
N ASP A 503 12.89 -5.62 17.08
CA ASP A 503 14.12 -6.24 17.59
C ASP A 503 14.53 -7.50 16.79
N ASP A 504 15.81 -7.59 16.43
CA ASP A 504 16.35 -8.65 15.56
C ASP A 504 16.34 -10.07 16.18
N ASN A 505 16.11 -10.17 17.49
CA ASN A 505 16.16 -11.41 18.26
C ASN A 505 15.01 -11.56 19.29
N ALA A 506 14.03 -10.66 19.28
CA ALA A 506 12.90 -10.59 20.22
C ALA A 506 13.35 -10.68 21.69
N ALA A 507 14.22 -9.77 22.13
CA ALA A 507 14.80 -9.72 23.48
C ALA A 507 15.46 -11.05 23.93
N GLY A 508 15.94 -11.85 22.98
CA GLY A 508 16.68 -13.10 23.18
C GLY A 508 15.80 -14.35 23.26
N LEU A 509 14.50 -14.23 22.98
CA LEU A 509 13.54 -15.34 22.99
C LEU A 509 13.06 -15.73 21.59
N GLY A 510 13.35 -14.95 20.55
CA GLY A 510 12.94 -15.23 19.16
C GLY A 510 11.45 -15.00 18.89
N TRP A 511 11.12 -14.89 17.62
CA TRP A 511 9.77 -14.58 17.12
C TRP A 511 8.96 -15.84 16.77
N TYR A 512 7.65 -15.78 16.96
CA TYR A 512 6.67 -16.71 16.40
C TYR A 512 5.86 -16.01 15.30
N SER A 513 5.81 -16.58 14.09
CA SER A 513 5.21 -15.92 12.92
C SER A 513 3.92 -16.53 12.38
N ASP A 514 3.54 -17.77 12.73
CA ASP A 514 2.37 -18.40 12.08
C ASP A 514 1.07 -17.64 12.32
N LEU A 515 0.37 -17.30 11.24
CA LEU A 515 -0.92 -16.62 11.33
C LEU A 515 -2.04 -17.50 11.89
N ASP A 516 -1.95 -18.82 11.71
CA ASP A 516 -2.97 -19.74 12.20
C ASP A 516 -3.05 -19.79 13.74
N SER A 517 -4.26 -20.01 14.25
CA SER A 517 -4.54 -20.00 15.70
C SER A 517 -4.20 -21.33 16.40
N SER A 518 -3.69 -22.35 15.69
CA SER A 518 -3.60 -23.72 16.22
C SER A 518 -2.65 -23.87 17.41
N ALA A 519 -1.67 -22.97 17.56
CA ALA A 519 -0.80 -22.90 18.72
C ALA A 519 -1.51 -22.41 20.00
N PHE A 520 -2.67 -21.75 19.88
CA PHE A 520 -3.37 -21.07 20.99
C PHE A 520 -4.63 -21.81 21.48
N SER A 521 -4.87 -23.04 21.00
CA SER A 521 -6.01 -23.92 21.30
C SER A 521 -7.43 -23.44 20.94
N ASP A 522 -7.59 -22.17 20.58
CA ASP A 522 -8.84 -21.63 20.01
C ASP A 522 -8.84 -21.67 18.48
N THR A 523 -10.03 -21.73 17.89
CA THR A 523 -10.23 -21.66 16.44
C THR A 523 -10.67 -20.28 15.97
N GLU A 524 -11.21 -19.45 16.86
CA GLU A 524 -11.62 -18.07 16.59
C GLU A 524 -11.04 -17.20 17.70
N LEU A 525 -10.21 -16.20 17.33
CA LEU A 525 -9.57 -15.28 18.28
C LEU A 525 -10.37 -13.97 18.30
N GLU A 526 -10.72 -13.49 19.49
CA GLU A 526 -11.49 -12.26 19.73
C GLU A 526 -10.56 -11.11 20.17
N GLY A 527 -10.87 -9.88 19.74
CA GLY A 527 -10.14 -8.67 20.11
C GLY A 527 -10.22 -8.33 21.60
N GLY A 528 -9.15 -7.75 22.16
CA GLY A 528 -9.09 -7.39 23.59
C GLY A 528 -8.94 -8.59 24.55
N VAL A 529 -8.55 -9.76 24.03
CA VAL A 529 -8.26 -10.97 24.79
C VAL A 529 -6.83 -11.43 24.53
N ALA A 530 -6.11 -11.76 25.60
CA ALA A 530 -4.79 -12.38 25.51
C ALA A 530 -4.88 -13.91 25.47
N TYR A 531 -4.37 -14.50 24.39
CA TYR A 531 -4.36 -15.94 24.13
C TYR A 531 -3.01 -16.55 24.47
N THR A 532 -2.98 -17.50 25.41
CA THR A 532 -1.73 -18.20 25.79
C THR A 532 -1.52 -19.46 24.96
N ALA A 533 -0.33 -19.61 24.40
CA ALA A 533 0.09 -20.74 23.61
C ALA A 533 0.07 -22.06 24.40
N GLU A 534 -0.34 -23.14 23.73
CA GLU A 534 -0.38 -24.48 24.28
C GLU A 534 1.00 -25.00 24.67
N ALA A 535 1.06 -25.78 25.75
CA ALA A 535 2.33 -26.18 26.35
C ALA A 535 3.12 -27.14 25.44
N GLY A 536 4.16 -26.60 24.79
CA GLY A 536 5.00 -27.32 23.82
C GLY A 536 4.56 -27.16 22.35
N SER A 537 3.68 -26.19 22.06
CA SER A 537 3.50 -25.64 20.71
C SER A 537 4.76 -24.89 20.23
N ALA A 538 4.79 -24.50 18.96
CA ALA A 538 5.87 -23.70 18.38
C ALA A 538 5.90 -22.25 18.90
N ALA A 539 4.76 -21.69 19.30
CA ALA A 539 4.68 -20.36 19.91
C ALA A 539 5.16 -20.32 21.38
N ALA A 540 5.17 -21.46 22.08
CA ALA A 540 5.40 -21.51 23.51
C ALA A 540 6.84 -21.11 23.92
N GLY A 541 6.99 -19.85 24.33
CA GLY A 541 8.26 -19.27 24.79
C GLY A 541 8.91 -18.27 23.83
N HIS A 542 8.29 -18.00 22.68
CA HIS A 542 8.67 -17.00 21.69
C HIS A 542 7.74 -15.78 21.78
N TYR A 543 8.14 -14.60 21.29
CA TYR A 543 7.22 -13.46 21.18
C TYR A 543 6.41 -13.52 19.89
N ASP A 544 5.12 -13.20 19.97
CA ASP A 544 4.20 -13.26 18.84
C ASP A 544 4.41 -12.06 17.90
N LEU A 545 4.91 -12.30 16.68
CA LEU A 545 5.26 -11.26 15.72
C LEU A 545 4.03 -10.45 15.28
N LEU A 546 2.90 -11.13 15.06
CA LEU A 546 1.63 -10.51 14.71
C LEU A 546 1.19 -9.51 15.78
N THR A 547 1.22 -9.92 17.06
CA THR A 547 0.86 -9.04 18.18
C THR A 547 1.74 -7.80 18.27
N VAL A 548 3.05 -7.92 18.06
CA VAL A 548 3.94 -6.75 18.09
C VAL A 548 3.69 -5.83 16.89
N LEU A 549 3.54 -6.37 15.68
CA LEU A 549 3.20 -5.55 14.51
C LEU A 549 1.85 -4.82 14.69
N LEU A 550 0.83 -5.49 15.21
CA LEU A 550 -0.46 -4.86 15.53
C LEU A 550 -0.31 -3.73 16.56
N HIS A 551 0.54 -3.90 17.58
CA HIS A 551 0.83 -2.86 18.58
C HIS A 551 1.53 -1.64 17.97
N GLU A 552 2.64 -1.84 17.24
CA GLU A 552 3.40 -0.74 16.67
C GLU A 552 2.63 -0.01 15.56
N ILE A 553 1.84 -0.73 14.74
CA ILE A 553 0.93 -0.11 13.77
C ILE A 553 -0.17 0.69 14.48
N GLY A 554 -0.65 0.24 15.66
CA GLY A 554 -1.55 1.03 16.51
C GLY A 554 -0.97 2.38 16.94
N HIS A 555 0.33 2.43 17.26
CA HIS A 555 1.04 3.69 17.50
C HIS A 555 1.16 4.55 16.23
N VAL A 556 1.50 3.96 15.07
CA VAL A 556 1.55 4.67 13.78
C VAL A 556 0.17 5.23 13.38
N LEU A 557 -0.91 4.51 13.69
CA LEU A 557 -2.29 4.97 13.49
C LEU A 557 -2.70 6.15 14.37
N GLY A 558 -1.84 6.58 15.31
CA GLY A 558 -2.08 7.75 16.15
C GLY A 558 -2.43 7.44 17.60
N PHE A 559 -2.23 6.20 18.08
CA PHE A 559 -2.27 5.91 19.53
C PHE A 559 -0.99 6.43 20.19
N THR A 560 -0.82 7.75 20.28
CA THR A 560 0.34 8.39 20.89
C THR A 560 0.03 9.84 21.30
N ASP A 561 0.58 10.29 22.44
CA ASP A 561 0.45 11.66 22.91
C ASP A 561 1.16 12.69 21.99
N THR A 562 2.06 12.22 21.12
CA THR A 562 2.69 13.06 20.08
C THR A 562 1.73 13.42 18.95
N TYR A 563 0.69 12.61 18.72
CA TYR A 563 -0.36 12.88 17.75
C TYR A 563 -1.43 13.78 18.39
N ALA A 564 -1.34 15.08 18.12
CA ALA A 564 -2.16 16.11 18.77
C ALA A 564 -3.70 15.83 18.80
N PRO A 565 -4.31 15.22 17.77
CA PRO A 565 -5.72 14.81 17.84
C PRO A 565 -6.00 13.76 18.94
N PHE A 566 -5.11 12.78 19.16
CA PHE A 566 -5.21 11.83 20.28
C PHE A 566 -4.95 12.53 21.62
N GLU A 567 -3.89 13.35 21.72
CA GLU A 567 -3.56 14.14 22.92
C GLU A 567 -4.78 14.95 23.41
N SER A 568 -5.58 15.48 22.48
CA SER A 568 -6.75 16.31 22.78
C SER A 568 -7.84 15.62 23.62
N PHE A 569 -7.89 14.28 23.63
CA PHE A 569 -8.80 13.48 24.45
C PHE A 569 -8.16 13.01 25.77
N VAL A 570 -6.85 13.14 25.94
CA VAL A 570 -6.13 12.70 27.15
C VAL A 570 -6.36 13.70 28.29
N GLN A 571 -6.89 13.22 29.40
CA GLN A 571 -7.18 14.01 30.59
C GLN A 571 -6.44 13.48 31.82
N THR A 572 -5.86 14.38 32.61
CA THR A 572 -5.24 14.03 33.90
C THR A 572 -6.28 13.99 35.02
N GLY A 573 -6.57 12.78 35.51
CA GLY A 573 -7.48 12.50 36.61
C GLY A 573 -6.93 12.84 38.00
N VAL A 574 -7.76 12.58 39.03
CA VAL A 574 -7.41 12.85 40.43
C VAL A 574 -6.36 11.85 40.92
N GLY A 575 -5.09 12.25 40.89
CA GLY A 575 -3.96 11.45 41.35
C GLY A 575 -2.79 11.41 40.39
N GLY A 576 -2.95 11.93 39.16
CA GLY A 576 -1.96 11.87 38.09
C GLY A 576 -2.31 10.89 36.98
N THR A 577 -3.21 9.94 37.24
CA THR A 577 -3.72 8.96 36.27
C THR A 577 -4.18 9.63 34.98
N LEU A 578 -3.67 9.16 33.84
CA LEU A 578 -4.09 9.61 32.52
C LEU A 578 -5.28 8.78 32.04
N THR A 579 -6.17 9.39 31.26
CA THR A 579 -7.37 8.74 30.75
C THR A 579 -7.75 9.36 29.41
N PHE A 580 -7.91 8.55 28.38
CA PHE A 580 -8.52 8.97 27.12
C PHE A 580 -10.04 9.07 27.32
N VAL A 581 -10.65 10.21 26.99
CA VAL A 581 -12.07 10.49 27.26
C VAL A 581 -12.81 10.79 25.94
N GLY A 582 -13.23 9.73 25.25
CA GLY A 582 -14.00 9.80 24.02
C GLY A 582 -15.50 10.05 24.24
N ILE A 583 -16.27 10.08 23.15
CA ILE A 583 -17.73 10.27 23.24
C ILE A 583 -18.39 8.98 23.76
N GLY A 584 -18.75 8.97 25.04
CA GLY A 584 -19.49 7.88 25.67
C GLY A 584 -18.63 6.75 26.26
N PHE A 585 -17.30 6.85 26.20
CA PHE A 585 -16.37 5.90 26.80
C PHE A 585 -15.16 6.61 27.43
N GLU A 586 -14.47 5.91 28.34
CA GLU A 586 -13.24 6.35 28.99
C GLU A 586 -12.25 5.18 29.03
N ALA A 587 -10.98 5.41 28.74
CA ALA A 587 -9.92 4.40 28.78
C ALA A 587 -8.75 4.87 29.65
N THR A 588 -8.48 4.16 30.75
CA THR A 588 -7.30 4.43 31.60
C THR A 588 -6.00 4.16 30.84
N LEU A 589 -5.10 5.14 30.83
CA LEU A 589 -3.78 5.06 30.24
C LEU A 589 -2.72 4.89 31.34
N THR A 590 -1.56 4.36 30.96
CA THR A 590 -0.33 4.37 31.77
C THR A 590 0.18 5.80 32.03
N ASP A 591 1.10 5.96 32.99
CA ASP A 591 1.67 7.26 33.39
C ASP A 591 2.43 7.99 32.25
N ASP A 592 2.79 7.29 31.17
CA ASP A 592 3.40 7.84 29.95
C ASP A 592 2.37 8.38 28.94
N GLY A 593 1.09 8.05 29.07
CA GLY A 593 0.03 8.44 28.13
C GLY A 593 0.02 7.66 26.81
N LEU A 594 0.91 6.68 26.64
CA LEU A 594 1.14 5.97 25.38
C LEU A 594 0.44 4.61 25.32
N HIS A 595 0.13 3.99 26.45
CA HIS A 595 -0.40 2.63 26.50
C HIS A 595 -1.66 2.52 27.38
N LEU A 596 -2.45 1.46 27.20
CA LEU A 596 -3.56 1.12 28.09
C LEU A 596 -3.07 0.45 29.39
N ASP A 597 -3.58 0.91 30.53
CA ASP A 597 -3.27 0.37 31.86
C ASP A 597 -3.69 -1.11 31.98
N ASP A 598 -2.71 -2.00 32.14
CA ASP A 598 -2.88 -3.46 32.18
C ASP A 598 -3.72 -3.95 33.37
N THR A 599 -3.83 -3.15 34.43
CA THR A 599 -4.65 -3.45 35.61
C THR A 599 -6.14 -3.19 35.37
N VAL A 600 -6.47 -2.44 34.31
CA VAL A 600 -7.83 -2.10 33.89
C VAL A 600 -8.21 -2.87 32.62
N HIS A 601 -7.34 -2.84 31.62
CA HIS A 601 -7.55 -3.38 30.26
C HIS A 601 -6.64 -4.58 30.02
N ALA A 602 -6.80 -5.61 30.85
CA ALA A 602 -5.88 -6.75 30.89
C ALA A 602 -5.98 -7.62 29.63
N GLY A 603 -4.87 -7.72 28.89
CA GLY A 603 -4.77 -8.55 27.69
C GLY A 603 -5.11 -7.81 26.39
N ASP A 604 -5.22 -6.49 26.46
CA ASP A 604 -5.37 -5.60 25.32
C ASP A 604 -4.06 -5.48 24.52
N VAL A 605 -4.16 -5.33 23.19
CA VAL A 605 -3.00 -5.18 22.31
C VAL A 605 -2.19 -3.95 22.70
N MET A 606 -2.82 -2.83 23.06
CA MET A 606 -2.16 -1.57 23.41
C MET A 606 -1.64 -1.51 24.86
N ASN A 607 -1.54 -2.62 25.59
CA ASN A 607 -0.77 -2.63 26.86
C ASN A 607 0.74 -2.56 26.58
N ALA A 608 1.48 -1.82 27.40
CA ALA A 608 2.94 -1.62 27.31
C ALA A 608 3.83 -2.88 27.41
N THR A 609 3.24 -4.06 27.63
CA THR A 609 4.01 -5.32 27.77
C THR A 609 3.35 -6.52 27.11
N LEU A 610 4.23 -7.40 26.58
CA LEU A 610 3.88 -8.70 26.01
C LEU A 610 4.60 -9.84 26.75
N ASP A 611 3.87 -10.92 27.05
CA ASP A 611 4.39 -12.17 27.61
C ASP A 611 4.81 -13.14 26.49
N PRO A 612 5.89 -13.93 26.66
CA PRO A 612 6.25 -14.97 25.68
C PRO A 612 5.16 -16.04 25.53
N GLY A 613 4.85 -16.38 24.29
CA GLY A 613 3.77 -17.31 23.93
C GLY A 613 2.37 -16.71 24.14
N VAL A 614 2.22 -15.38 24.13
CA VAL A 614 0.90 -14.73 24.16
C VAL A 614 0.65 -14.01 22.84
N ARG A 615 -0.53 -14.24 22.25
CA ARG A 615 -1.08 -13.45 21.15
C ARG A 615 -2.18 -12.52 21.68
N LYS A 616 -2.24 -11.28 21.18
CA LYS A 616 -3.32 -10.31 21.42
C LYS A 616 -3.75 -9.70 20.09
N LEU A 617 -5.00 -9.28 19.99
CA LEU A 617 -5.58 -8.65 18.80
C LEU A 617 -6.29 -7.34 19.18
N PRO A 618 -6.37 -6.35 18.26
CA PRO A 618 -7.08 -5.10 18.47
C PRO A 618 -8.50 -5.30 19.00
N SER A 619 -8.86 -4.51 20.01
CA SER A 619 -10.18 -4.51 20.60
C SER A 619 -11.05 -3.43 19.96
N ILE A 620 -12.36 -3.52 20.20
CA ILE A 620 -13.31 -2.44 19.88
C ILE A 620 -12.93 -1.13 20.61
N LEU A 621 -12.24 -1.21 21.76
CA LEU A 621 -11.80 -0.01 22.48
C LEU A 621 -10.69 0.72 21.73
N ASP A 622 -9.73 -0.01 21.15
CA ASP A 622 -8.63 0.57 20.36
C ASP A 622 -9.17 1.24 19.10
N THR A 623 -10.09 0.56 18.40
CA THR A 623 -10.83 1.11 17.26
C THR A 623 -11.53 2.43 17.61
N LEU A 624 -12.28 2.48 18.72
CA LEU A 624 -12.99 3.69 19.16
C LEU A 624 -12.05 4.84 19.54
N ILE A 625 -10.88 4.53 20.13
CA ILE A 625 -9.85 5.51 20.48
C ILE A 625 -9.26 6.13 19.21
N LEU A 626 -8.84 5.30 18.25
CA LEU A 626 -8.26 5.75 16.98
C LEU A 626 -9.26 6.51 16.12
N GLN A 627 -10.49 6.02 15.97
CA GLN A 627 -11.57 6.72 15.26
C GLN A 627 -11.85 8.10 15.88
N SER A 628 -11.95 8.20 17.21
CA SER A 628 -12.12 9.50 17.90
C SER A 628 -10.99 10.48 17.55
N ALA A 629 -9.74 10.00 17.49
CA ALA A 629 -8.57 10.81 17.13
C ALA A 629 -8.55 11.19 15.63
N HIS A 630 -8.99 10.30 14.74
CA HIS A 630 -9.09 10.56 13.29
C HIS A 630 -10.19 11.57 12.96
N GLU A 631 -11.37 11.44 13.57
CA GLU A 631 -12.46 12.44 13.48
C GLU A 631 -12.00 13.81 13.96
N ALA A 632 -11.25 13.86 15.08
CA ALA A 632 -10.71 15.09 15.62
C ALA A 632 -9.68 15.75 14.68
N ALA A 633 -8.88 14.95 13.95
CA ALA A 633 -7.97 15.44 12.93
C ALA A 633 -8.74 16.12 11.77
N ALA A 634 -9.70 15.40 11.18
CA ALA A 634 -10.54 15.89 10.08
C ALA A 634 -11.33 17.17 10.44
N SER A 635 -11.62 17.38 11.73
CA SER A 635 -12.22 18.64 12.22
C SER A 635 -11.32 19.89 12.14
N GLY A 636 -10.03 19.72 11.80
CA GLY A 636 -9.10 20.80 11.46
C GLY A 636 -8.64 21.69 12.62
N SER A 637 -8.61 21.17 13.85
CA SER A 637 -8.46 21.98 15.08
C SER A 637 -7.05 22.04 15.69
N TYR A 638 -6.03 21.42 15.08
CA TYR A 638 -4.72 21.17 15.72
C TYR A 638 -3.52 21.57 14.85
N GLU A 639 -2.41 21.98 15.47
CA GLU A 639 -1.11 22.10 14.78
C GLU A 639 -0.41 20.72 14.82
N ILE A 640 0.05 20.24 13.67
CA ILE A 640 0.71 18.93 13.55
C ILE A 640 2.10 19.01 14.20
N LEU A 641 2.33 18.18 15.21
CA LEU A 641 3.64 17.93 15.80
C LEU A 641 4.03 16.48 15.49
N VAL A 642 5.21 16.26 14.90
CA VAL A 642 5.69 14.92 14.53
C VAL A 642 6.90 14.55 15.40
N GLY A 643 6.80 13.43 16.11
CA GLY A 643 7.95 12.64 16.56
C GLY A 643 8.31 12.69 18.05
N ILE A 644 8.04 11.58 18.75
CA ILE A 644 8.99 10.76 19.54
C ILE A 644 8.34 9.37 19.77
N ASN A 645 9.15 8.31 19.81
CA ASN A 645 8.67 6.93 19.63
C ASN A 645 8.21 6.27 20.94
N ALA A 646 7.18 5.42 20.86
CA ALA A 646 6.67 4.60 21.96
C ALA A 646 7.19 3.15 21.84
N PRO A 647 7.92 2.60 22.83
CA PRO A 647 8.52 1.28 22.72
C PRO A 647 7.74 0.17 23.46
N LEU A 648 7.30 -0.89 22.77
CA LEU A 648 6.75 -2.08 23.43
C LEU A 648 7.85 -2.86 24.18
N MET A 649 7.57 -3.24 25.42
CA MET A 649 8.54 -3.91 26.30
C MET A 649 8.20 -5.38 26.58
N ALA A 650 9.22 -6.23 26.52
CA ALA A 650 9.16 -7.63 26.89
C ALA A 650 8.90 -7.81 28.40
N SER A 651 7.85 -8.57 28.74
CA SER A 651 7.63 -9.04 30.11
C SER A 651 8.75 -9.97 30.55
N LEU A 652 9.51 -9.56 31.57
CA LEU A 652 10.52 -10.41 32.18
C LEU A 652 9.87 -11.54 33.01
N PRO A 653 10.18 -12.82 32.75
CA PRO A 653 9.73 -13.91 33.59
C PRO A 653 10.24 -13.72 35.02
N LEU A 654 9.34 -13.77 36.00
CA LEU A 654 9.69 -13.54 37.40
C LEU A 654 10.67 -14.63 37.90
N VAL A 655 11.97 -14.34 37.87
CA VAL A 655 13.00 -15.25 38.37
C VAL A 655 12.81 -15.43 39.87
N ALA A 656 12.22 -16.55 40.25
CA ALA A 656 11.99 -16.88 41.65
C ALA A 656 13.32 -16.92 42.42
N GLU A 657 13.52 -15.95 43.32
CA GLU A 657 14.72 -15.90 44.16
C GLU A 657 14.89 -17.24 44.91
N PRO A 658 16.09 -17.85 44.89
CA PRO A 658 16.35 -19.04 45.70
C PRO A 658 16.25 -18.68 47.19
N PRO A 659 15.68 -19.56 48.05
CA PRO A 659 15.31 -19.20 49.41
C PRO A 659 16.53 -18.84 50.28
N ALA A 660 16.77 -17.54 50.45
CA ALA A 660 17.87 -17.00 51.24
C ALA A 660 17.70 -17.40 52.72
N THR A 661 18.69 -18.12 53.24
CA THR A 661 18.65 -18.65 54.61
C THR A 661 19.00 -17.56 55.63
N GLN A 662 18.18 -17.40 56.67
CA GLN A 662 18.41 -16.38 57.70
C GLN A 662 19.80 -16.49 58.33
N THR A 663 20.58 -15.41 58.24
CA THR A 663 21.76 -15.18 59.10
C THR A 663 21.71 -13.76 59.68
N SER A 664 22.17 -13.62 60.92
CA SER A 664 21.91 -12.46 61.78
C SER A 664 22.91 -11.32 61.61
N GLU A 665 22.41 -10.10 61.71
CA GLU A 665 23.04 -8.88 62.25
C GLU A 665 24.54 -8.63 61.97
N ASN A 666 24.82 -7.50 61.29
CA ASN A 666 25.74 -6.54 61.89
C ASN A 666 25.42 -5.10 61.43
N GLU A 667 25.37 -4.16 62.37
CA GLU A 667 25.12 -2.74 62.08
C GLU A 667 26.40 -2.03 61.60
N ASN A 668 26.32 -1.22 60.53
CA ASN A 668 26.84 0.16 60.56
C ASN A 668 26.63 0.99 59.27
N SER A 669 26.38 2.28 59.51
CA SER A 669 26.62 3.43 58.60
C SER A 669 25.61 3.69 57.46
N PRO A 670 25.41 4.99 57.09
CA PRO A 670 24.05 5.51 57.12
C PRO A 670 23.43 5.90 55.77
N VAL A 671 22.10 5.85 55.75
CA VAL A 671 21.24 6.46 54.74
C VAL A 671 21.52 7.96 54.61
N THR A 672 21.70 8.43 53.38
CA THR A 672 21.61 9.85 53.04
C THR A 672 20.46 10.01 52.06
N VAL A 673 19.41 10.72 52.48
CA VAL A 673 18.26 11.06 51.62
C VAL A 673 18.65 12.24 50.72
N ILE A 674 18.40 12.11 49.42
CA ILE A 674 18.42 13.23 48.47
C ILE A 674 16.98 13.40 47.95
N ALA A 675 16.53 14.65 47.90
CA ALA A 675 15.19 15.04 47.45
C ALA A 675 15.15 15.15 45.90
N PRO A 676 13.96 15.24 45.28
CA PRO A 676 13.83 15.31 43.82
C PRO A 676 14.44 16.60 43.26
N LEU A 677 14.82 16.59 41.98
CA LEU A 677 15.12 17.81 41.23
C LEU A 677 13.82 18.38 40.63
N ASP A 678 13.67 19.70 40.72
CA ASP A 678 12.63 20.46 40.02
C ASP A 678 12.94 20.60 38.52
N GLU A 679 11.86 20.87 37.78
CA GLU A 679 11.70 21.22 36.35
C GLU A 679 12.89 21.92 35.65
N LEU A 680 13.14 21.52 34.39
CA LEU A 680 13.82 22.35 33.39
C LEU A 680 12.85 22.69 32.25
N SER A 681 12.67 23.99 32.01
CA SER A 681 11.80 24.58 30.99
C SER A 681 12.32 24.36 29.56
N PRO A 682 11.43 24.32 28.54
CA PRO A 682 11.80 24.07 27.14
C PRO A 682 12.68 25.17 26.54
N VAL A 683 13.58 24.77 25.63
CA VAL A 683 14.48 25.68 24.90
C VAL A 683 13.81 26.16 23.62
N VAL A 684 13.51 27.46 23.57
CA VAL A 684 13.06 28.14 22.34
C VAL A 684 14.27 28.58 21.52
N PHE A 685 14.35 28.15 20.26
CA PHE A 685 15.34 28.65 19.30
C PHE A 685 14.87 29.98 18.69
N ASP A 686 15.50 31.09 19.06
CA ASP A 686 15.32 32.40 18.40
C ASP A 686 16.48 32.69 17.44
N VAL A 687 16.16 32.74 16.15
CA VAL A 687 17.11 33.08 15.08
C VAL A 687 17.01 34.58 14.79
N THR A 688 17.84 35.42 15.44
CA THR A 688 18.49 36.56 14.75
C THR A 688 19.59 37.29 15.55
N SER A 689 20.79 37.34 14.96
CA SER A 689 21.77 38.44 15.05
C SER A 689 22.37 38.83 16.43
N SER A 690 23.66 38.54 16.61
CA SER A 690 24.59 39.58 17.08
C SER A 690 26.01 39.39 16.52
N LEU A 691 26.55 40.45 15.92
CA LEU A 691 27.90 40.49 15.36
C LEU A 691 28.89 41.07 16.40
N LEU A 692 30.10 40.50 16.39
CA LEU A 692 31.36 41.09 16.89
C LEU A 692 31.49 41.33 18.41
N THR A 693 32.34 40.54 19.07
CA THR A 693 33.72 40.97 19.41
C THR A 693 34.52 39.83 20.07
N GLY A 694 35.83 39.70 19.77
CA GLY A 694 36.78 39.15 20.77
C GLY A 694 37.56 37.85 20.49
N ASN A 695 38.30 37.79 19.36
CA ASN A 695 39.71 37.33 19.34
C ASN A 695 40.08 35.92 19.88
N GLU A 696 40.02 34.88 19.02
CA GLU A 696 41.18 34.11 18.50
C GLU A 696 40.72 32.82 17.79
N SER A 697 41.11 32.62 16.53
CA SER A 697 40.88 31.37 15.79
C SER A 697 42.20 30.81 15.24
N ILE A 698 42.54 29.59 15.66
CA ILE A 698 43.52 28.75 14.97
C ILE A 698 42.77 27.78 14.07
N GLN A 699 42.57 28.19 12.82
CA GLN A 699 42.52 27.31 11.66
C GLN A 699 43.33 28.01 10.57
N PRO A 700 44.46 27.42 10.15
CA PRO A 700 44.37 26.60 8.95
C PRO A 700 45.34 25.39 8.98
N VAL A 701 44.81 24.19 9.22
CA VAL A 701 45.54 22.94 8.93
C VAL A 701 44.68 21.93 8.16
N LEU A 702 43.39 21.75 8.53
CA LEU A 702 42.52 20.77 7.85
C LEU A 702 42.37 21.04 6.34
N SER A 703 42.17 22.30 5.92
CA SER A 703 42.01 22.63 4.49
C SER A 703 43.29 22.44 3.66
N GLN A 704 44.47 22.25 4.27
CA GLN A 704 45.69 21.84 3.56
C GLN A 704 45.94 20.32 3.62
N PHE A 705 45.30 19.62 4.55
CA PHE A 705 45.36 18.16 4.62
C PHE A 705 44.50 17.53 3.51
N PHE A 706 43.24 17.94 3.40
CA PHE A 706 42.31 17.45 2.36
C PHE A 706 42.79 17.81 0.94
N ASN A 707 43.27 19.03 0.70
CA ASN A 707 43.72 19.45 -0.63
C ASN A 707 44.99 18.73 -1.13
N ASN A 708 45.81 18.16 -0.24
CA ASN A 708 46.97 17.36 -0.65
C ASN A 708 46.64 15.88 -0.87
N LEU A 709 45.53 15.37 -0.32
CA LEU A 709 45.10 13.99 -0.51
C LEU A 709 44.41 13.77 -1.87
N LEU A 710 43.81 14.82 -2.46
CA LEU A 710 43.19 14.78 -3.79
C LEU A 710 44.18 14.98 -4.98
N GLN A 711 45.49 15.09 -4.75
CA GLN A 711 46.48 15.26 -5.82
C GLN A 711 47.67 14.31 -5.74
N LYS A 712 47.39 12.99 -5.71
CA LYS A 712 48.12 11.97 -6.48
C LYS A 712 47.51 10.59 -6.34
N GLN A 713 47.23 9.96 -7.49
CA GLN A 713 47.24 8.51 -7.60
C GLN A 713 48.68 7.97 -7.46
N ASP A 714 48.74 6.68 -7.10
CA ASP A 714 49.90 5.78 -7.02
C ASP A 714 50.70 5.75 -5.70
N GLU A 715 50.61 4.57 -5.08
CA GLU A 715 51.40 3.99 -3.96
C GLU A 715 51.48 4.76 -2.62
N LEU A 716 50.70 4.30 -1.64
CA LEU A 716 50.86 4.67 -0.22
C LEU A 716 51.90 3.76 0.47
N ASP A 717 53.09 4.32 0.70
CA ASP A 717 54.19 3.71 1.46
C ASP A 717 53.81 3.56 2.94
N LEU A 718 53.87 2.31 3.45
CA LEU A 718 53.40 1.93 4.79
C LEU A 718 54.35 2.30 5.94
N THR A 719 55.37 3.14 5.72
CA THR A 719 56.42 3.44 6.71
C THR A 719 56.11 4.57 7.71
N VAL A 720 54.96 5.24 7.61
CA VAL A 720 54.58 6.36 8.51
C VAL A 720 53.87 5.87 9.79
N LEU A 721 54.55 5.05 10.59
CA LEU A 721 54.06 4.59 11.91
C LEU A 721 55.03 4.83 13.09
N GLU A 722 56.22 5.38 12.85
CA GLU A 722 57.09 5.88 13.93
C GLU A 722 56.74 7.33 14.30
N GLY A 723 55.84 7.53 15.26
CA GLY A 723 55.58 8.87 15.81
C GLY A 723 54.34 9.06 16.68
N LEU A 724 53.42 8.10 16.73
CA LEU A 724 52.20 8.23 17.55
C LEU A 724 52.54 8.12 19.05
N SER A 725 51.96 9.00 19.87
CA SER A 725 52.16 9.01 21.32
C SER A 725 51.46 7.81 21.99
N GLU A 726 51.99 7.36 23.14
CA GLU A 726 51.39 6.27 23.93
C GLU A 726 49.93 6.57 24.35
N GLU A 727 49.56 7.86 24.40
CA GLU A 727 48.23 8.37 24.70
C GLU A 727 47.20 7.95 23.63
N LEU A 728 47.51 8.12 22.34
CA LEU A 728 46.65 7.69 21.24
C LEU A 728 46.55 6.16 21.13
N ILE A 729 47.62 5.44 21.49
CA ILE A 729 47.64 3.97 21.56
C ILE A 729 46.79 3.46 22.75
N SER A 730 46.62 4.27 23.79
CA SER A 730 45.72 3.97 24.91
C SER A 730 44.25 4.15 24.51
N ASP A 731 43.91 5.23 23.81
CA ASP A 731 42.54 5.48 23.35
C ASP A 731 42.05 4.40 22.35
N LEU A 732 42.93 3.92 21.47
CA LEU A 732 42.60 2.81 20.55
C LEU A 732 42.36 1.47 21.29
N ARG A 733 43.01 1.25 22.45
CA ARG A 733 42.77 0.07 23.29
C ARG A 733 41.51 0.18 24.14
N LEU A 734 41.11 1.39 24.52
CA LEU A 734 39.88 1.62 25.27
C LEU A 734 38.64 1.36 24.41
N ASN A 735 38.74 1.63 23.11
CA ASN A 735 37.69 1.40 22.10
C ASN A 735 37.77 0.01 21.41
N GLY A 736 38.17 -1.02 22.16
CA GLY A 736 37.97 -2.43 21.77
C GLY A 736 38.94 -3.04 20.73
N LEU A 737 39.89 -2.29 20.15
CA LEU A 737 40.81 -2.84 19.15
C LEU A 737 41.98 -3.62 19.79
N SER A 738 41.94 -4.95 19.60
CA SER A 738 42.99 -5.89 20.01
C SER A 738 44.23 -5.82 19.10
N ILE A 739 45.19 -4.95 19.42
CA ILE A 739 46.51 -4.93 18.77
C ILE A 739 47.35 -6.10 19.29
N VAL A 740 47.52 -7.14 18.47
CA VAL A 740 48.43 -8.28 18.72
C VAL A 740 49.82 -7.96 18.18
N ASP A 741 50.85 -8.15 19.01
CA ASP A 741 52.25 -7.89 18.65
C ASP A 741 52.77 -8.83 17.55
N GLY A 742 53.61 -8.31 16.65
CA GLY A 742 54.01 -8.92 15.39
C GLY A 742 54.95 -10.12 15.54
N GLY A 743 54.37 -11.30 15.77
CA GLY A 743 55.08 -12.59 15.74
C GLY A 743 55.66 -12.90 14.35
N LYS A 744 56.95 -12.60 14.17
CA LYS A 744 57.73 -12.79 12.94
C LYS A 744 57.54 -14.17 12.28
N LEU A 745 56.80 -14.22 11.16
CA LEU A 745 56.76 -15.38 10.27
C LEU A 745 57.96 -15.37 9.32
N ASP A 746 58.74 -16.45 9.36
CA ASP A 746 59.92 -16.67 8.52
C ASP A 746 59.49 -17.39 7.23
N LEU A 747 59.59 -16.70 6.08
CA LEU A 747 59.27 -17.24 4.75
C LEU A 747 60.52 -17.65 3.95
N SER A 748 61.61 -18.03 4.63
CA SER A 748 62.76 -18.70 3.99
C SER A 748 62.44 -20.13 3.53
N GLY A 749 61.57 -20.26 2.53
CA GLY A 749 61.12 -21.57 2.04
C GLY A 749 60.61 -21.67 0.60
N LEU A 750 60.31 -20.58 -0.12
CA LEU A 750 59.61 -20.64 -1.42
C LEU A 750 60.14 -19.68 -2.51
N VAL A 751 61.42 -19.82 -2.88
CA VAL A 751 61.98 -19.54 -4.23
C VAL A 751 63.06 -20.62 -4.41
N ASP A 752 63.10 -21.45 -5.47
CA ASP A 752 63.51 -21.16 -6.86
C ASP A 752 63.38 -22.49 -7.69
N PRO A 753 63.67 -22.54 -9.00
CA PRO A 753 62.76 -22.23 -10.12
C PRO A 753 62.48 -23.45 -11.04
N GLU A 754 61.37 -23.42 -11.78
CA GLU A 754 61.32 -23.74 -13.23
C GLU A 754 59.89 -23.51 -13.76
N THR A 755 59.78 -23.28 -15.08
CA THR A 755 58.53 -23.01 -15.83
C THR A 755 57.65 -21.87 -15.28
N GLY A 756 57.90 -20.65 -15.77
CA GLY A 756 56.88 -19.62 -15.77
C GLY A 756 55.89 -19.88 -16.91
N ASP A 757 54.65 -20.20 -16.54
CA ASP A 757 53.42 -19.86 -17.28
C ASP A 757 52.23 -20.18 -16.38
N LEU A 758 51.47 -19.14 -16.01
CA LEU A 758 50.05 -19.29 -15.70
C LEU A 758 49.30 -18.25 -16.52
N ASP A 759 48.78 -18.76 -17.62
CA ASP A 759 48.05 -18.08 -18.68
C ASP A 759 46.77 -17.41 -18.14
N LEU A 760 46.69 -16.09 -18.28
CA LEU A 760 45.46 -15.32 -18.15
C LEU A 760 45.26 -14.47 -19.43
N ALA A 761 45.41 -15.10 -20.61
CA ALA A 761 45.13 -14.46 -21.89
C ALA A 761 43.61 -14.34 -22.12
N GLY A 762 43.13 -13.10 -22.10
CA GLY A 762 41.77 -12.73 -22.54
C GLY A 762 41.66 -11.36 -23.19
N LEU A 763 42.71 -10.52 -23.13
CA LEU A 763 42.73 -9.17 -23.71
C LEU A 763 44.01 -8.94 -24.51
N SER A 764 43.94 -9.18 -25.82
CA SER A 764 44.92 -8.65 -26.78
C SER A 764 44.32 -8.55 -28.18
N GLU A 765 43.86 -7.37 -28.56
CA GLU A 765 44.03 -6.88 -29.94
C GLU A 765 44.07 -5.34 -29.94
N GLU A 766 44.99 -4.79 -30.73
CA GLU A 766 45.26 -3.35 -30.81
C GLU A 766 44.21 -2.62 -31.66
N PHE A 767 43.88 -1.38 -31.30
CA PHE A 767 43.52 -0.38 -32.31
C PHE A 767 44.26 0.94 -32.07
N ASP A 768 44.55 1.61 -33.18
CA ASP A 768 45.65 2.57 -33.32
C ASP A 768 45.27 4.02 -32.92
N ALA A 769 46.32 4.85 -32.85
CA ALA A 769 46.34 6.28 -32.51
C ALA A 769 45.15 7.18 -32.97
N ASP A 770 44.66 8.03 -32.06
CA ASP A 770 44.81 9.51 -32.14
C ASP A 770 44.06 10.19 -30.97
N PHE A 771 44.77 10.55 -29.88
CA PHE A 771 44.19 11.20 -28.69
C PHE A 771 44.75 12.60 -28.40
N ASP A 772 45.42 13.22 -29.39
CA ASP A 772 46.19 14.47 -29.22
C ASP A 772 45.59 15.68 -29.99
N GLU A 773 44.39 15.55 -30.58
CA GLU A 773 43.79 16.59 -31.45
C GLU A 773 42.55 17.32 -30.86
N VAL A 774 42.11 16.99 -29.63
CA VAL A 774 40.85 17.54 -29.06
C VAL A 774 41.05 18.81 -28.20
N PHE A 775 42.29 19.20 -27.89
CA PHE A 775 42.60 20.32 -26.98
C PHE A 775 43.19 21.59 -27.66
N SER A 776 43.09 21.74 -28.99
CA SER A 776 43.81 22.81 -29.71
C SER A 776 43.16 24.20 -29.74
N ASP A 777 41.85 24.35 -29.49
CA ASP A 777 41.11 25.61 -29.76
C ASP A 777 40.16 26.08 -28.63
N TRP A 778 40.64 26.12 -27.38
CA TRP A 778 39.91 26.82 -26.29
C TRP A 778 40.52 28.19 -25.97
N ALA A 779 39.75 29.26 -26.25
CA ALA A 779 40.12 30.65 -25.96
C ALA A 779 38.89 31.47 -25.54
N GLY A 780 38.57 31.47 -24.24
CA GLY A 780 37.53 32.30 -23.61
C GLY A 780 37.91 32.62 -22.16
N PRO A 781 37.60 33.81 -21.62
CA PRO A 781 38.30 34.32 -20.44
C PRO A 781 37.71 33.83 -19.11
N ILE A 782 38.64 33.59 -18.17
CA ILE A 782 38.42 33.34 -16.75
C ILE A 782 37.76 34.55 -16.06
N LEU A 783 36.73 34.30 -15.27
CA LEU A 783 36.45 34.99 -14.00
C LEU A 783 35.83 33.99 -13.01
#